data_AF-A0A7Z0EKF8-F1
#
_entry.id   AF-A0A7Z0EKF8-F1
#
_cell.length_a   1.000
_cell.length_b   1.000
_cell.length_c   1.000
_cell.angle_alpha   90.00
_cell.angle_beta   90.00
_cell.angle_gamma   90.00
#
_symmetry.space_group_name_H-M   'P 1'
#
loop_
_entity.id
_entity.type
_entity.pdbx_description
1 polymer ?
#
loop_
_entity_poly.entity_id
_entity_poly.type
_entity_poly.pdbx_seq_one_letter_code
_entity_poly.pdbx_strand_id
1 'polypeptide(L)'
;MKIAYLINDMYGIGGTVRTVANQASALSERHEVEIVSVFQHRAEPVLPVPARVRLRPLVDVRRESRGDGIGVGGRPLYEGSERAGLPPLLFPPEDSRGSTHSRLTDDRLEEYLTTTDADVVVGTRPGLNAVIARAAPRHVVKVGQEHLTYEQHSQALRRVMETEYPNLDAFVTVTEADARTYAERMALPGVRLLSIPNSVPAPPFTTEGLDSHTIVSAGRLAPSKRHDLLVQAFSMVADEFPDWTLRIYGRGDRRGALARLVASLDLHDRVWLMGPHPRVEEAWAQGAFAAVTSSEEPFGMTIVEAMRSGLPVVSTDCPHGPASIIRDHEDGLLVPNRSASGIADGLAELMADDELRRKMSQAALLDSERFDPANVCRLHEELFADLLGTSLPQATPPPVPRIPAARNELPAACRVRAGTDGYAVLAFADPPAHVVLTRPGARVTLTPDGNGEVVVDPEARRLAARTWEVVRIDEGPDGEKETPVRDVVIHQHGFPLSAADVGRLALVLPTRTAKGRLALHVRRSDHHAEVDHVEVADGLITVQGRVLGRDRADARARLSVRLRESPQTLREFSAPVAGDGRFTAVVDPEAVVRGRHGESETWEARLVLSDGTDCSVGRHLSGVVGYKDIIEYPVLKVHQNPGCGSRVRPYYTVNDRLGLKTTPLAPTLEVDEVRVRPVGRRRDDLRLDVRLGDALPDGVECAVEVVRGSGAGQRYPLRLVPSADRSRLTGRLPLLGRAEFGGVPGLRATWRLRLLVGPPGALGRVGAKSVPLRTARRWAHGPYVRSVTASSVGSGDVKVTVADVHTVEALRRRL
;
A
#
# COMPACT_ATOMS: atom_id res chain seq x y z
N MET A 1 -16.50 27.31 26.00
CA MET A 1 -15.05 27.54 25.87
C MET A 1 -14.71 27.66 24.40
N LYS A 2 -13.67 28.43 24.09
CA LYS A 2 -12.98 28.43 22.80
C LYS A 2 -11.66 27.66 22.95
N ILE A 3 -11.52 26.58 22.18
CA ILE A 3 -10.44 25.61 22.31
C ILE A 3 -9.61 25.61 21.02
N ALA A 4 -8.31 25.83 21.13
CA ALA A 4 -7.38 25.81 20.01
C ALA A 4 -6.42 24.63 20.11
N TYR A 5 -6.39 23.78 19.09
CA TYR A 5 -5.39 22.72 18.94
C TYR A 5 -4.24 23.20 18.06
N LEU A 6 -3.03 23.25 18.61
CA LEU A 6 -1.83 23.56 17.85
C LEU A 6 -1.16 22.26 17.39
N ILE A 7 -1.16 22.03 16.08
CA ILE A 7 -0.62 20.81 15.45
C ILE A 7 0.43 21.14 14.39
N ASN A 8 1.45 20.30 14.28
CA ASN A 8 2.53 20.51 13.31
C ASN A 8 2.01 20.49 11.86
N ASP A 9 1.14 19.53 11.54
CA ASP A 9 0.66 19.32 10.16
C ASP A 9 -0.65 18.51 10.17
N MET A 10 -1.79 19.21 10.00
CA MET A 10 -3.13 18.61 9.92
C MET A 10 -3.42 17.98 8.54
N TYR A 11 -2.60 18.25 7.54
CA TYR A 11 -2.83 17.80 6.15
C TYR A 11 -2.24 16.42 5.86
N GLY A 12 -1.56 15.82 6.86
CA GLY A 12 -0.95 14.51 6.80
C GLY A 12 -1.91 13.37 7.18
N ILE A 13 -1.34 12.17 7.34
CA ILE A 13 -2.02 11.01 7.91
C ILE A 13 -1.14 10.50 9.05
N GLY A 14 -1.67 10.41 10.27
CA GLY A 14 -0.94 9.94 11.43
C GLY A 14 -1.82 9.88 12.68
N GLY A 15 -1.27 9.30 13.76
CA GLY A 15 -1.99 9.14 15.03
C GLY A 15 -2.48 10.47 15.60
N THR A 16 -1.56 11.42 15.78
CA THR A 16 -1.87 12.78 16.27
C THR A 16 -2.92 13.49 15.42
N VAL A 17 -2.83 13.42 14.09
CA VAL A 17 -3.80 14.04 13.18
C VAL A 17 -5.19 13.44 13.40
N ARG A 18 -5.28 12.10 13.54
CA ARG A 18 -6.53 11.40 13.83
C ARG A 18 -7.08 11.78 15.21
N THR A 19 -6.24 11.81 16.25
CA THR A 19 -6.65 12.23 17.60
C THR A 19 -7.23 13.64 17.58
N VAL A 20 -6.52 14.62 17.00
CA VAL A 20 -6.99 16.01 16.94
C VAL A 20 -8.28 16.12 16.13
N ALA A 21 -8.41 15.42 15.00
CA ALA A 21 -9.65 15.39 14.23
C ALA A 21 -10.83 14.84 15.05
N ASN A 22 -10.62 13.71 15.75
CA ASN A 22 -11.66 13.07 16.56
C ASN A 22 -12.09 13.98 17.72
N GLN A 23 -11.12 14.54 18.45
CA GLN A 23 -11.40 15.41 19.58
C GLN A 23 -12.07 16.72 19.14
N ALA A 24 -11.56 17.38 18.10
CA ALA A 24 -12.16 18.60 17.57
C ALA A 24 -13.59 18.35 17.06
N SER A 25 -13.84 17.20 16.43
CA SER A 25 -15.18 16.84 15.97
C SER A 25 -16.17 16.68 17.11
N ALA A 26 -15.77 16.04 18.21
CA ALA A 26 -16.64 15.83 19.37
C ALA A 26 -16.84 17.11 20.18
N LEU A 27 -15.76 17.85 20.49
CA LEU A 27 -15.83 19.10 21.27
C LEU A 27 -16.61 20.19 20.53
N SER A 28 -16.54 20.24 19.19
CA SER A 28 -17.25 21.26 18.41
C SER A 28 -18.78 21.16 18.46
N GLU A 29 -19.33 20.09 19.04
CA GLU A 29 -20.77 19.99 19.31
C GLU A 29 -21.22 20.94 20.44
N ARG A 30 -20.30 21.31 21.34
CA ARG A 30 -20.59 22.11 22.54
C ARG A 30 -19.70 23.33 22.70
N HIS A 31 -18.62 23.43 21.93
CA HIS A 31 -17.58 24.44 22.07
C HIS A 31 -17.17 25.03 20.73
N GLU A 32 -16.60 26.24 20.75
CA GLU A 32 -15.92 26.79 19.57
C GLU A 32 -14.54 26.13 19.48
N VAL A 33 -14.24 25.48 18.36
CA VAL A 33 -12.97 24.74 18.18
C VAL A 33 -12.23 25.23 16.94
N GLU A 34 -10.94 25.52 17.12
CA GLU A 34 -10.01 25.82 16.05
C GLU A 34 -8.85 24.80 16.03
N ILE A 35 -8.48 24.34 14.84
CA ILE A 35 -7.25 23.59 14.59
C ILE A 35 -6.27 24.52 13.88
N VAL A 36 -5.12 24.72 14.48
CA VAL A 36 -4.04 25.57 13.98
C VAL A 36 -2.91 24.67 13.51
N SER A 37 -2.79 24.53 12.20
CA SER A 37 -1.75 23.71 11.57
C SER A 37 -0.54 24.58 11.25
N VAL A 38 0.65 24.26 11.77
CA VAL A 38 1.86 25.02 11.46
C VAL A 38 2.13 25.01 9.95
N PHE A 39 2.00 23.86 9.31
CA PHE A 39 2.22 23.72 7.87
C PHE A 39 0.96 23.35 7.10
N GLN A 40 0.87 23.83 5.86
CA GLN A 40 -0.06 23.34 4.83
C GLN A 40 0.73 22.82 3.64
N HIS A 41 0.78 21.51 3.46
CA HIS A 41 1.48 20.88 2.32
C HIS A 41 0.54 20.35 1.25
N ARG A 42 -0.78 20.47 1.45
CA ARG A 42 -1.87 20.09 0.52
C ARG A 42 -3.01 21.09 0.60
N ALA A 43 -3.82 21.17 -0.46
CA ALA A 43 -4.97 22.08 -0.48
C ALA A 43 -6.00 21.70 0.59
N GLU A 44 -6.32 20.41 0.70
CA GLU A 44 -7.31 19.87 1.64
C GLU A 44 -6.66 18.84 2.59
N PRO A 45 -7.12 18.76 3.85
CA PRO A 45 -6.68 17.73 4.77
C PRO A 45 -7.15 16.34 4.29
N VAL A 46 -6.39 15.29 4.63
CA VAL A 46 -6.77 13.92 4.25
C VAL A 46 -7.90 13.38 5.13
N LEU A 47 -7.85 13.70 6.43
CA LEU A 47 -8.93 13.38 7.34
C LEU A 47 -9.94 14.53 7.33
N PRO A 48 -11.25 14.23 7.31
CA PRO A 48 -12.28 15.25 7.27
C PRO A 48 -12.24 16.11 8.54
N VAL A 49 -12.38 17.42 8.38
CA VAL A 49 -12.55 18.39 9.46
C VAL A 49 -13.97 18.94 9.37
N PRO A 50 -14.79 18.88 10.45
CA PRO A 50 -16.17 19.37 10.39
C PRO A 50 -16.24 20.86 10.05
N ALA A 51 -17.27 21.28 9.31
CA ALA A 51 -17.43 22.68 8.86
C ALA A 51 -17.48 23.70 10.02
N ARG A 52 -17.95 23.28 11.20
CA ARG A 52 -17.98 24.08 12.44
C ARG A 52 -16.62 24.23 13.12
N VAL A 53 -15.62 23.43 12.73
CA VAL A 53 -14.25 23.53 13.23
C VAL A 53 -13.46 24.43 12.28
N ARG A 54 -12.87 25.50 12.82
CA ARG A 54 -12.02 26.39 12.04
C ARG A 54 -10.66 25.72 11.81
N LEU A 55 -10.23 25.55 10.55
CA LEU A 55 -8.88 25.06 10.22
C LEU A 55 -8.02 26.22 9.71
N ARG A 56 -6.95 26.56 10.44
CA ARG A 56 -6.04 27.65 10.11
C ARG A 56 -4.62 27.13 9.84
N PRO A 57 -4.14 27.13 8.60
CA PRO A 57 -2.72 26.93 8.33
C PRO A 57 -1.91 28.20 8.60
N LEU A 58 -0.70 28.05 9.17
CA LEU A 58 0.19 29.18 9.46
C LEU A 58 1.22 29.42 8.35
N VAL A 59 1.73 28.35 7.73
CA VAL A 59 2.72 28.43 6.64
C VAL A 59 2.34 27.48 5.50
N ASP A 60 2.13 28.01 4.30
CA ASP A 60 1.85 27.24 3.08
C ASP A 60 3.14 26.73 2.43
N VAL A 61 3.34 25.41 2.45
CA VAL A 61 4.51 24.71 1.93
C VAL A 61 4.24 23.91 0.64
N ARG A 62 3.10 24.14 -0.02
CA ARG A 62 2.74 23.46 -1.27
C ARG A 62 3.71 23.78 -2.41
N ARG A 63 4.00 22.77 -3.24
CA ARG A 63 4.97 22.85 -4.36
C ARG A 63 4.58 23.85 -5.45
N GLU A 64 3.29 23.99 -5.72
CA GLU A 64 2.77 24.94 -6.72
C GLU A 64 2.95 26.39 -6.27
N SER A 65 3.21 26.61 -4.97
CA SER A 65 3.30 27.94 -4.37
C SER A 65 4.71 28.56 -4.45
N ARG A 66 5.73 27.99 -5.15
CA ARG A 66 7.15 28.43 -4.97
C ARG A 66 8.14 28.32 -6.13
N GLY A 67 9.03 29.32 -6.17
CA GLY A 67 10.32 29.33 -6.88
C GLY A 67 11.42 28.56 -6.14
N ASP A 68 12.33 27.96 -6.91
CA ASP A 68 13.21 26.83 -6.55
C ASP A 68 14.43 27.16 -5.64
N GLY A 69 14.26 27.92 -4.56
CA GLY A 69 15.35 28.34 -3.66
C GLY A 69 15.54 27.48 -2.39
N ILE A 70 16.80 27.25 -1.98
CA ILE A 70 17.17 26.64 -0.68
C ILE A 70 17.97 27.67 0.13
N GLY A 71 17.57 27.90 1.39
CA GLY A 71 18.21 28.83 2.33
C GLY A 71 19.32 28.19 3.19
N VAL A 72 19.71 28.87 4.26
CA VAL A 72 20.80 28.44 5.16
C VAL A 72 20.50 27.08 5.78
N GLY A 73 21.51 26.20 5.83
CA GLY A 73 21.37 24.87 6.40
C GLY A 73 20.45 23.93 5.61
N GLY A 74 20.20 24.21 4.33
CA GLY A 74 19.40 23.35 3.44
C GLY A 74 17.88 23.49 3.62
N ARG A 75 17.42 24.51 4.36
CA ARG A 75 15.99 24.72 4.63
C ARG A 75 15.29 25.37 3.43
N PRO A 76 14.11 24.91 3.01
CA PRO A 76 13.37 25.54 1.90
C PRO A 76 12.97 26.98 2.22
N LEU A 77 13.00 27.87 1.22
CA LEU A 77 12.45 29.22 1.37
C LEU A 77 10.92 29.17 1.27
N TYR A 78 10.26 29.38 2.41
CA TYR A 78 8.82 29.30 2.57
C TYR A 78 8.06 30.60 2.28
N GLU A 79 7.06 30.55 1.38
CA GLU A 79 6.31 31.72 0.87
C GLU A 79 7.22 32.84 0.30
N GLY A 80 8.42 32.47 -0.19
CA GLY A 80 9.43 33.42 -0.62
C GLY A 80 10.16 34.19 0.51
N SER A 81 9.89 33.85 1.78
CA SER A 81 10.51 34.52 2.94
C SER A 81 11.91 34.02 3.23
N GLU A 82 12.88 34.93 3.38
CA GLU A 82 14.24 34.58 3.82
C GLU A 82 14.27 34.00 5.24
N ARG A 83 13.29 34.35 6.09
CA ARG A 83 13.17 33.84 7.47
C ARG A 83 12.93 32.33 7.51
N ALA A 84 12.35 31.77 6.45
CA ALA A 84 12.19 30.33 6.30
C ALA A 84 13.52 29.56 6.18
N GLY A 85 14.57 30.24 5.71
CA GLY A 85 15.92 29.69 5.61
C GLY A 85 16.70 29.75 6.92
N LEU A 86 16.18 30.40 7.97
CA LEU A 86 16.86 30.58 9.25
C LEU A 86 16.35 29.58 10.30
N PRO A 87 17.22 29.08 11.20
CA PRO A 87 16.83 28.15 12.26
C PRO A 87 15.86 28.81 13.26
N PRO A 88 14.91 28.04 13.82
CA PRO A 88 13.97 28.55 14.82
C PRO A 88 14.68 28.89 16.14
N LEU A 89 14.12 29.82 16.90
CA LEU A 89 14.39 30.06 18.32
C LEU A 89 13.21 29.71 19.22
N LEU A 90 11.97 29.93 18.76
CA LEU A 90 10.78 29.67 19.58
C LEU A 90 10.48 28.17 19.62
N PHE A 91 10.45 27.50 18.46
CA PHE A 91 10.35 26.05 18.40
C PHE A 91 11.71 25.39 18.71
N PRO A 92 11.79 24.41 19.63
CA PRO A 92 13.07 23.81 20.02
C PRO A 92 13.68 22.99 18.88
N PRO A 93 14.93 23.29 18.45
CA PRO A 93 15.59 22.54 17.38
C PRO A 93 15.90 21.07 17.77
N GLU A 94 15.90 20.74 19.07
CA GLU A 94 16.11 19.39 19.63
C GLU A 94 14.95 18.42 19.37
N ASP A 95 13.76 18.94 19.06
CA ASP A 95 12.62 18.11 18.66
C ASP A 95 12.90 17.47 17.30
N SER A 96 12.43 16.23 17.10
CA SER A 96 12.53 15.51 15.80
C SER A 96 12.02 16.28 14.57
N ARG A 97 11.22 17.34 14.75
CA ARG A 97 10.75 18.27 13.71
C ARG A 97 11.40 19.65 13.76
N GLY A 98 12.46 19.85 14.55
CA GLY A 98 13.22 21.10 14.59
C GLY A 98 13.82 21.49 13.23
N SER A 99 14.15 20.51 12.39
CA SER A 99 14.64 20.73 11.02
C SER A 99 13.56 21.21 10.04
N THR A 100 12.26 21.03 10.35
CA THR A 100 11.17 21.52 9.49
C THR A 100 10.73 22.94 9.85
N HIS A 101 10.96 23.36 11.09
CA HIS A 101 10.64 24.72 11.56
C HIS A 101 11.71 25.75 11.15
N SER A 102 11.40 27.02 11.27
CA SER A 102 12.27 28.13 10.89
C SER A 102 11.88 29.40 11.65
N ARG A 103 12.61 30.50 11.45
CA ARG A 103 12.16 31.80 11.96
C ARG A 103 10.80 32.20 11.43
N LEU A 104 10.47 31.86 10.18
CA LEU A 104 9.13 32.13 9.65
C LEU A 104 8.06 31.42 10.47
N THR A 105 8.25 30.14 10.78
CA THR A 105 7.24 29.41 11.58
C THR A 105 7.14 29.97 12.99
N ASP A 106 8.27 30.40 13.58
CA ASP A 106 8.25 31.06 14.88
C ASP A 106 7.44 32.36 14.84
N ASP A 107 7.65 33.21 13.82
CA ASP A 107 6.91 34.46 13.69
C ASP A 107 5.41 34.21 13.58
N ARG A 108 5.00 33.22 12.78
CA ARG A 108 3.57 32.89 12.62
C ARG A 108 2.97 32.28 13.88
N LEU A 109 3.75 31.48 14.60
CA LEU A 109 3.34 30.91 15.88
C LEU A 109 3.18 32.01 16.93
N GLU A 110 4.14 32.93 17.02
CA GLU A 110 4.09 34.07 17.95
C GLU A 110 2.96 35.04 17.57
N GLU A 111 2.78 35.38 16.30
CA GLU A 111 1.66 36.18 15.79
C GLU A 111 0.32 35.54 16.16
N TYR A 112 0.17 34.23 15.96
CA TYR A 112 -1.05 33.52 16.34
C TYR A 112 -1.27 33.55 17.86
N LEU A 113 -0.27 33.19 18.65
CA LEU A 113 -0.40 33.08 20.11
C LEU A 113 -0.64 34.45 20.76
N THR A 114 -0.03 35.52 20.26
CA THR A 114 -0.22 36.87 20.80
C THR A 114 -1.60 37.45 20.48
N THR A 115 -2.26 36.96 19.44
CA THR A 115 -3.57 37.45 18.97
C THR A 115 -4.73 36.49 19.23
N THR A 116 -4.47 35.33 19.81
CA THR A 116 -5.50 34.33 20.10
C THR A 116 -6.46 34.81 21.19
N ASP A 117 -7.73 34.50 21.00
CA ASP A 117 -8.84 34.70 21.94
C ASP A 117 -9.33 33.35 22.51
N ALA A 118 -8.56 32.28 22.36
CA ALA A 118 -8.89 30.97 22.91
C ALA A 118 -8.76 30.95 24.44
N ASP A 119 -9.71 30.30 25.11
CA ASP A 119 -9.64 30.04 26.56
C ASP A 119 -8.55 28.98 26.87
N VAL A 120 -8.42 28.00 25.98
CA VAL A 120 -7.51 26.85 26.10
C VAL A 120 -6.72 26.66 24.82
N VAL A 121 -5.39 26.52 24.93
CA VAL A 121 -4.52 26.11 23.83
C VAL A 121 -3.87 24.77 24.16
N VAL A 122 -4.09 23.79 23.29
CA VAL A 122 -3.54 22.43 23.40
C VAL A 122 -2.38 22.26 22.42
N GLY A 123 -1.17 22.08 22.94
CA GLY A 123 -0.02 21.64 22.17
C GLY A 123 -0.07 20.12 21.97
N THR A 124 0.29 19.63 20.79
CA THR A 124 0.09 18.21 20.42
C THR A 124 1.39 17.44 20.17
N ARG A 125 2.52 17.99 20.60
CA ARG A 125 3.86 17.38 20.50
C ARG A 125 4.87 18.13 21.36
N PRO A 126 6.05 17.55 21.65
CA PRO A 126 7.00 18.18 22.55
C PRO A 126 7.38 19.61 22.22
N GLY A 127 7.75 19.87 20.96
CA GLY A 127 8.13 21.19 20.52
C GLY A 127 6.99 22.21 20.56
N LEU A 128 5.75 21.82 20.28
CA LEU A 128 4.60 22.74 20.36
C LEU A 128 4.18 22.99 21.82
N ASN A 129 4.32 21.99 22.69
CA ASN A 129 4.14 22.15 24.13
C ASN A 129 5.16 23.17 24.69
N ALA A 130 6.42 23.10 24.25
CA ALA A 130 7.43 24.11 24.59
C ALA A 130 7.09 25.51 24.03
N VAL A 131 6.60 25.59 22.79
CA VAL A 131 6.17 26.87 22.19
C VAL A 131 5.06 27.54 22.99
N ILE A 132 4.01 26.81 23.37
CA ILE A 132 2.90 27.38 24.15
C ILE A 132 3.36 27.73 25.57
N ALA A 133 4.26 26.93 26.17
CA ALA A 133 4.83 27.22 27.48
C ALA A 133 5.67 28.52 27.47
N ARG A 134 6.35 28.81 26.35
CA ARG A 134 7.20 29.99 26.17
C ARG A 134 6.43 31.27 25.83
N ALA A 135 5.42 31.16 24.96
CA ALA A 135 4.86 32.32 24.26
C ALA A 135 3.34 32.49 24.38
N ALA A 136 2.59 31.51 24.90
CA ALA A 136 1.15 31.70 25.06
C ALA A 136 0.85 32.77 26.12
N PRO A 137 -0.18 33.62 25.92
CA PRO A 137 -0.55 34.65 26.87
C PRO A 137 -0.96 34.08 28.24
N ARG A 138 -0.77 34.86 29.30
CA ARG A 138 -1.13 34.45 30.68
C ARG A 138 -2.61 34.16 30.91
N HIS A 139 -3.50 34.71 30.07
CA HIS A 139 -4.95 34.48 30.20
C HIS A 139 -5.39 33.14 29.61
N VAL A 140 -4.52 32.46 28.86
CA VAL A 140 -4.81 31.19 28.18
C VAL A 140 -4.37 30.03 29.08
N VAL A 141 -5.25 29.04 29.22
CA VAL A 141 -4.88 27.74 29.81
C VAL A 141 -4.04 26.95 28.81
N LYS A 142 -2.81 26.62 29.20
CA LYS A 142 -1.80 25.93 28.39
C LYS A 142 -1.79 24.44 28.72
N VAL A 143 -2.21 23.61 27.78
CA VAL A 143 -2.23 22.15 27.94
C VAL A 143 -1.27 21.50 26.97
N GLY A 144 -0.25 20.81 27.48
CA GLY A 144 0.61 19.97 26.65
C GLY A 144 0.02 18.57 26.53
N GLN A 145 -0.28 18.10 25.32
CA GLN A 145 -0.71 16.73 25.06
C GLN A 145 0.40 15.96 24.34
N GLU A 146 0.74 14.79 24.87
CA GLU A 146 1.84 13.96 24.42
C GLU A 146 1.36 12.70 23.68
N HIS A 147 2.05 12.36 22.59
CA HIS A 147 1.76 11.18 21.76
C HIS A 147 2.99 10.28 21.55
N LEU A 148 4.11 10.62 22.18
CA LEU A 148 5.32 9.82 22.25
C LEU A 148 5.65 9.57 23.73
N THR A 149 6.26 8.43 24.02
CA THR A 149 6.67 8.10 25.39
C THR A 149 7.89 8.91 25.84
N TYR A 150 8.09 9.04 27.15
CA TYR A 150 9.29 9.66 27.73
C TYR A 150 10.59 9.12 27.09
N GLU A 151 10.70 7.79 26.93
CA GLU A 151 11.86 7.10 26.37
C GLU A 151 12.17 7.46 24.93
N GLN A 152 11.17 7.89 24.15
CA GLN A 152 11.33 8.22 22.73
C GLN A 152 11.93 9.63 22.52
N HIS A 153 11.94 10.47 23.55
CA HIS A 153 12.55 11.79 23.48
C HIS A 153 14.07 11.72 23.64
N SER A 154 14.80 12.55 22.89
CA SER A 154 16.24 12.69 23.08
C SER A 154 16.55 13.33 24.44
N GLN A 155 17.72 13.04 25.02
CA GLN A 155 18.12 13.67 26.28
C GLN A 155 18.14 15.20 26.19
N ALA A 156 18.54 15.75 25.03
CA ALA A 156 18.54 17.19 24.80
C ALA A 156 17.11 17.77 24.82
N LEU A 157 16.15 17.11 24.17
CA LEU A 157 14.76 17.52 24.19
C LEU A 157 14.14 17.40 25.59
N ARG A 158 14.46 16.35 26.35
CA ARG A 158 13.98 16.19 27.73
C ARG A 158 14.42 17.33 28.63
N ARG A 159 15.65 17.84 28.48
CA ARG A 159 16.12 19.04 29.22
C ARG A 159 15.34 20.28 28.86
N VAL A 160 14.99 20.44 27.58
CA VAL A 160 14.09 21.52 27.15
C VAL A 160 12.73 21.36 27.82
N MET A 161 12.15 20.15 27.80
CA MET A 161 10.86 19.88 28.45
C MET A 161 10.90 20.16 29.96
N GLU A 162 11.93 19.69 30.68
CA GLU A 162 12.14 19.97 32.11
C GLU A 162 12.21 21.46 32.43
N THR A 163 12.78 22.26 31.51
CA THR A 163 12.92 23.71 31.70
C THR A 163 11.61 24.44 31.38
N GLU A 164 10.92 24.05 30.32
CA GLU A 164 9.80 24.82 29.77
C GLU A 164 8.43 24.35 30.31
N TYR A 165 8.24 23.05 30.51
CA TYR A 165 6.93 22.49 30.89
C TYR A 165 6.40 22.93 32.25
N PRO A 166 7.22 23.34 33.23
CA PRO A 166 6.69 24.00 34.44
C PRO A 166 5.86 25.26 34.17
N ASN A 167 5.91 25.83 32.96
CA ASN A 167 5.06 26.94 32.54
C ASN A 167 3.73 26.50 31.88
N LEU A 168 3.45 25.20 31.80
CA LEU A 168 2.14 24.67 31.42
C LEU A 168 1.20 24.64 32.62
N ASP A 169 -0.10 24.64 32.37
CA ASP A 169 -1.11 24.45 33.43
C ASP A 169 -1.44 22.95 33.60
N ALA A 170 -1.39 22.19 32.49
CA ALA A 170 -1.51 20.73 32.51
C ALA A 170 -0.64 20.04 31.46
N PHE A 171 -0.25 18.81 31.78
CA PHE A 171 0.46 17.89 30.89
C PHE A 171 -0.27 16.55 30.84
N VAL A 172 -0.72 16.16 29.63
CA VAL A 172 -1.56 15.00 29.38
C VAL A 172 -0.77 13.98 28.58
N THR A 173 -0.62 12.78 29.14
CA THR A 173 -0.10 11.61 28.43
C THR A 173 -1.26 10.72 27.96
N VAL A 174 -1.00 9.84 27.00
CA VAL A 174 -2.04 8.95 26.45
C VAL A 174 -2.18 7.62 27.19
N THR A 175 -1.30 7.32 28.16
CA THR A 175 -1.37 6.10 28.99
C THR A 175 -0.93 6.39 30.43
N GLU A 176 -1.50 5.67 31.39
CA GLU A 176 -1.15 5.81 32.81
C GLU A 176 0.31 5.41 33.10
N ALA A 177 0.83 4.44 32.36
CA ALA A 177 2.22 4.02 32.46
C ALA A 177 3.18 5.17 32.12
N ASP A 178 2.91 5.92 31.05
CA ASP A 178 3.74 7.07 30.66
C ASP A 178 3.57 8.23 31.65
N ALA A 179 2.34 8.52 32.12
CA ALA A 179 2.11 9.50 33.18
C ALA A 179 2.96 9.21 34.44
N ARG A 180 3.04 7.94 34.84
CA ARG A 180 3.86 7.50 35.97
C ARG A 180 5.35 7.71 35.70
N THR A 181 5.82 7.34 34.51
CA THR A 181 7.22 7.57 34.10
C THR A 181 7.59 9.06 34.16
N TYR A 182 6.73 9.96 33.68
CA TYR A 182 6.96 11.39 33.80
C TYR A 182 6.94 11.87 35.26
N ALA A 183 5.98 11.43 36.07
CA ALA A 183 5.91 11.80 37.49
C ALA A 183 7.17 11.40 38.27
N GLU A 184 7.75 10.25 37.95
CA GLU A 184 8.96 9.73 38.60
C GLU A 184 10.25 10.39 38.10
N ARG A 185 10.31 10.75 36.81
CA ARG A 185 11.56 11.13 36.13
C ARG A 185 11.67 12.61 35.74
N MET A 186 10.57 13.35 35.79
CA MET A 186 10.51 14.76 35.38
C MET A 186 9.67 15.56 36.36
N ALA A 187 10.33 16.37 37.20
CA ALA A 187 9.63 17.24 38.13
C ALA A 187 8.91 18.36 37.37
N LEU A 188 7.58 18.37 37.43
CA LEU A 188 6.72 19.38 36.81
C LEU A 188 5.93 20.13 37.90
N PRO A 189 6.59 21.01 38.69
CA PRO A 189 5.95 21.69 39.82
C PRO A 189 4.81 22.58 39.33
N GLY A 190 3.64 22.46 39.97
CA GLY A 190 2.46 23.26 39.64
C GLY A 190 1.72 22.83 38.38
N VAL A 191 2.21 21.83 37.65
CA VAL A 191 1.56 21.32 36.43
C VAL A 191 0.68 20.13 36.79
N ARG A 192 -0.59 20.15 36.33
CA ARG A 192 -1.48 18.99 36.50
C ARG A 192 -1.09 17.88 35.51
N LEU A 193 -0.51 16.79 36.01
CA LEU A 193 -0.14 15.61 35.22
C LEU A 193 -1.24 14.54 35.28
N LEU A 194 -1.76 14.14 34.14
CA LEU A 194 -2.80 13.11 34.03
C LEU A 194 -2.67 12.28 32.76
N SER A 195 -3.36 11.13 32.74
CA SER A 195 -3.52 10.32 31.54
C SER A 195 -4.93 10.52 30.97
N ILE A 196 -5.00 10.88 29.69
CA ILE A 196 -6.25 10.87 28.92
C ILE A 196 -5.98 10.10 27.62
N PRO A 197 -6.66 8.95 27.39
CA PRO A 197 -6.39 8.11 26.23
C PRO A 197 -6.73 8.81 24.91
N ASN A 198 -6.23 8.29 23.79
CA ASN A 198 -6.75 8.74 22.49
C ASN A 198 -8.16 8.18 22.27
N SER A 199 -8.96 8.89 21.49
CA SER A 199 -10.30 8.44 21.12
C SER A 199 -10.33 7.79 19.73
N VAL A 200 -11.20 6.80 19.59
CA VAL A 200 -11.52 6.16 18.32
C VAL A 200 -13.03 6.16 18.18
N PRO A 201 -13.61 6.76 17.12
CA PRO A 201 -15.05 6.76 16.91
C PRO A 201 -15.61 5.34 16.72
N ALA A 202 -16.90 5.15 17.01
CA ALA A 202 -17.60 3.94 16.61
C ALA A 202 -17.42 3.70 15.11
N PRO A 203 -17.07 2.47 14.69
CA PRO A 203 -17.07 2.16 13.27
C PRO A 203 -18.52 2.24 12.75
N PRO A 204 -18.70 2.41 11.44
CA PRO A 204 -20.02 2.37 10.84
C PRO A 204 -20.72 1.01 11.01
N PHE A 205 -19.97 -0.03 11.39
CA PHE A 205 -20.47 -1.39 11.62
C PHE A 205 -19.50 -2.23 12.45
N THR A 206 -20.06 -3.25 13.09
CA THR A 206 -19.34 -4.19 13.96
C THR A 206 -19.40 -5.60 13.38
N THR A 207 -18.43 -6.42 13.76
CA THR A 207 -18.47 -7.87 13.55
C THR A 207 -19.05 -8.49 14.81
N GLU A 208 -20.30 -8.95 14.76
CA GLU A 208 -20.89 -9.71 15.86
C GLU A 208 -20.38 -11.16 15.83
N GLY A 209 -19.06 -11.35 15.98
CA GLY A 209 -18.45 -12.68 16.03
C GLY A 209 -18.55 -13.48 14.72
N LEU A 210 -18.13 -12.88 13.60
CA LEU A 210 -18.09 -13.59 12.32
C LEU A 210 -17.19 -14.83 12.41
N ASP A 211 -17.72 -15.98 11.97
CA ASP A 211 -16.96 -17.23 11.78
C ASP A 211 -16.05 -17.11 10.54
N SER A 212 -15.05 -16.24 10.64
CA SER A 212 -13.94 -16.12 9.69
C SER A 212 -12.73 -16.87 10.25
N HIS A 213 -11.88 -17.41 9.39
CA HIS A 213 -10.54 -17.91 9.74
C HIS A 213 -9.46 -16.93 9.25
N THR A 214 -9.66 -15.65 9.51
CA THR A 214 -8.75 -14.58 9.08
C THR A 214 -8.22 -13.81 10.28
N ILE A 215 -6.91 -13.79 10.45
CA ILE A 215 -6.22 -12.88 11.37
C ILE A 215 -5.98 -11.57 10.61
N VAL A 216 -6.35 -10.44 11.20
CA VAL A 216 -6.11 -9.12 10.60
C VAL A 216 -5.06 -8.37 11.40
N SER A 217 -4.09 -7.78 10.71
CA SER A 217 -3.13 -6.85 11.27
C SER A 217 -3.12 -5.58 10.41
N ALA A 218 -3.17 -4.40 11.04
CA ALA A 218 -3.11 -3.14 10.33
C ALA A 218 -2.11 -2.18 10.95
N GLY A 219 -1.37 -1.44 10.12
CA GLY A 219 -0.47 -0.41 10.58
C GLY A 219 0.60 -0.02 9.56
N ARG A 220 1.51 0.86 9.97
CA ARG A 220 2.70 1.15 9.16
C ARG A 220 3.59 -0.10 9.11
N LEU A 221 4.10 -0.43 7.92
CA LEU A 221 5.08 -1.52 7.76
C LEU A 221 6.47 -0.99 8.14
N ALA A 222 6.66 -0.76 9.44
CA ALA A 222 7.86 -0.19 10.04
C ALA A 222 8.49 -1.18 11.04
N PRO A 223 9.80 -1.07 11.36
CA PRO A 223 10.47 -1.96 12.30
C PRO A 223 9.79 -2.08 13.66
N SER A 224 9.27 -0.99 14.23
CA SER A 224 8.63 -1.00 15.55
C SER A 224 7.31 -1.78 15.60
N LYS A 225 6.66 -2.04 14.46
CA LYS A 225 5.40 -2.81 14.40
C LYS A 225 5.60 -4.33 14.38
N ARG A 226 6.85 -4.78 14.18
CA ARG A 226 7.29 -6.19 14.20
C ARG A 226 6.39 -7.19 13.47
N HIS A 227 5.84 -6.80 12.32
CA HIS A 227 5.13 -7.73 11.43
C HIS A 227 6.00 -8.94 11.02
N ASP A 228 7.34 -8.83 11.09
CA ASP A 228 8.27 -9.95 10.95
C ASP A 228 8.02 -11.05 12.00
N LEU A 229 7.81 -10.67 13.27
CA LEU A 229 7.51 -11.63 14.33
C LEU A 229 6.12 -12.23 14.15
N LEU A 230 5.14 -11.45 13.71
CA LEU A 230 3.81 -11.96 13.43
C LEU A 230 3.82 -13.04 12.34
N VAL A 231 4.57 -12.81 11.25
CA VAL A 231 4.72 -13.80 10.16
C VAL A 231 5.45 -15.05 10.66
N GLN A 232 6.50 -14.89 11.48
CA GLN A 232 7.21 -16.03 12.08
C GLN A 232 6.30 -16.82 13.04
N ALA A 233 5.56 -16.13 13.89
CA ALA A 233 4.62 -16.75 14.82
C ALA A 233 3.54 -17.54 14.09
N PHE A 234 2.94 -16.94 13.05
CA PHE A 234 1.96 -17.62 12.22
C PHE A 234 2.55 -18.87 11.55
N SER A 235 3.81 -18.82 11.07
CA SER A 235 4.46 -20.00 10.49
C SER A 235 4.61 -21.18 11.45
N MET A 236 4.69 -20.92 12.76
CA MET A 236 4.84 -21.97 13.78
C MET A 236 3.55 -22.77 14.00
N VAL A 237 2.39 -22.17 13.71
CA VAL A 237 1.07 -22.75 13.96
C VAL A 237 0.28 -23.01 12.68
N ALA A 238 0.77 -22.53 11.53
CA ALA A 238 0.06 -22.60 10.26
C ALA A 238 -0.42 -24.03 9.94
N ASP A 239 0.48 -25.02 10.02
CA ASP A 239 0.18 -26.41 9.63
C ASP A 239 -0.90 -27.07 10.51
N GLU A 240 -1.01 -26.68 11.78
CA GLU A 240 -2.07 -27.16 12.69
C GLU A 240 -3.44 -26.56 12.33
N PHE A 241 -3.46 -25.37 11.74
CA PHE A 241 -4.66 -24.61 11.43
C PHE A 241 -4.77 -24.28 9.94
N PRO A 242 -4.87 -25.26 9.02
CA PRO A 242 -4.67 -25.07 7.58
C PRO A 242 -5.63 -24.06 6.92
N ASP A 243 -6.84 -23.89 7.46
CA ASP A 243 -7.87 -23.00 6.91
C ASP A 243 -7.67 -21.52 7.28
N TRP A 244 -6.69 -21.22 8.14
CA TRP A 244 -6.45 -19.87 8.61
C TRP A 244 -5.53 -19.06 7.68
N THR A 245 -5.85 -17.77 7.55
CA THR A 245 -5.05 -16.80 6.79
C THR A 245 -4.71 -15.58 7.63
N LEU A 246 -3.60 -14.92 7.31
CA LEU A 246 -3.15 -13.68 7.93
C LEU A 246 -3.14 -12.56 6.88
N ARG A 247 -3.95 -11.52 7.09
CA ARG A 247 -4.03 -10.33 6.23
C ARG A 247 -3.35 -9.14 6.90
N ILE A 248 -2.30 -8.62 6.26
CA ILE A 248 -1.53 -7.47 6.76
C ILE A 248 -1.81 -6.24 5.89
N TYR A 249 -2.49 -5.25 6.48
CA TYR A 249 -2.82 -3.98 5.86
C TYR A 249 -1.81 -2.90 6.26
N GLY A 250 -1.27 -2.19 5.27
CA GLY A 250 -0.30 -1.13 5.53
C GLY A 250 0.55 -0.70 4.35
N ARG A 251 1.26 0.41 4.57
CA ARG A 251 2.38 0.87 3.72
C ARG A 251 3.63 1.04 4.58
N GLY A 252 4.79 0.83 3.98
CA GLY A 252 6.08 1.08 4.60
C GLY A 252 7.23 0.41 3.85
N ASP A 253 8.43 0.78 4.24
CA ASP A 253 9.70 0.29 3.68
C ASP A 253 9.92 -1.21 3.93
N ARG A 254 9.29 -1.77 4.97
CA ARG A 254 9.39 -3.21 5.28
C ARG A 254 8.62 -4.12 4.35
N ARG A 255 7.74 -3.62 3.45
CA ARG A 255 6.94 -4.47 2.55
C ARG A 255 7.79 -5.51 1.80
N GLY A 256 8.90 -5.08 1.21
CA GLY A 256 9.78 -5.98 0.45
C GLY A 256 10.51 -7.01 1.31
N ALA A 257 10.83 -6.67 2.57
CA ALA A 257 11.43 -7.61 3.51
C ALA A 257 10.41 -8.65 3.99
N LEU A 258 9.17 -8.22 4.26
CA LEU A 258 8.06 -9.11 4.63
C LEU A 258 7.72 -10.07 3.49
N ALA A 259 7.62 -9.60 2.25
CA ALA A 259 7.36 -10.46 1.10
C ALA A 259 8.41 -11.57 0.95
N ARG A 260 9.69 -11.25 1.17
CA ARG A 260 10.77 -12.24 1.18
C ARG A 260 10.66 -13.23 2.33
N LEU A 261 10.28 -12.77 3.52
CA LEU A 261 10.09 -13.63 4.69
C LEU A 261 8.94 -14.61 4.48
N VAL A 262 7.81 -14.13 3.98
CA VAL A 262 6.65 -14.96 3.60
C VAL A 262 7.06 -16.03 2.59
N ALA A 263 7.80 -15.64 1.53
CA ALA A 263 8.29 -16.59 0.54
C ALA A 263 9.30 -17.61 1.12
N SER A 264 10.18 -17.21 2.03
CA SER A 264 11.15 -18.12 2.65
C SER A 264 10.53 -19.12 3.64
N LEU A 265 9.31 -18.82 4.11
CA LEU A 265 8.54 -19.69 5.01
C LEU A 265 7.43 -20.44 4.26
N ASP A 266 7.38 -20.33 2.93
CA ASP A 266 6.35 -20.94 2.07
C ASP A 266 4.90 -20.55 2.42
N LEU A 267 4.71 -19.32 2.88
CA LEU A 267 3.42 -18.81 3.39
C LEU A 267 2.67 -17.93 2.39
N HIS A 268 3.04 -17.87 1.11
CA HIS A 268 2.47 -16.91 0.14
C HIS A 268 0.96 -17.10 -0.10
N ASP A 269 0.43 -18.31 0.10
CA ASP A 269 -1.01 -18.57 -0.01
C ASP A 269 -1.79 -18.23 1.27
N ARG A 270 -1.09 -17.98 2.38
CA ARG A 270 -1.70 -17.83 3.72
C ARG A 270 -1.42 -16.50 4.39
N VAL A 271 -0.33 -15.83 4.05
CA VAL A 271 0.03 -14.49 4.54
C VAL A 271 -0.03 -13.49 3.40
N TRP A 272 -0.98 -12.56 3.48
CA TRP A 272 -1.28 -11.63 2.40
C TRP A 272 -0.94 -10.19 2.76
N LEU A 273 -0.07 -9.57 1.96
CA LEU A 273 0.31 -8.16 2.10
C LEU A 273 -0.66 -7.26 1.33
N MET A 274 -1.80 -6.99 1.92
CA MET A 274 -2.97 -6.32 1.32
C MET A 274 -2.70 -4.88 0.83
N GLY A 275 -1.64 -4.25 1.34
CA GLY A 275 -1.39 -2.83 1.09
C GLY A 275 -2.26 -1.94 1.99
N PRO A 276 -2.31 -0.61 1.76
CA PRO A 276 -3.14 0.26 2.58
C PRO A 276 -4.63 0.02 2.32
N HIS A 277 -5.45 0.21 3.34
CA HIS A 277 -6.90 0.32 3.18
C HIS A 277 -7.35 1.75 3.46
N PRO A 278 -8.23 2.37 2.64
CA PRO A 278 -8.72 3.73 2.88
C PRO A 278 -9.64 3.82 4.11
N ARG A 279 -10.34 2.73 4.45
CA ARG A 279 -11.19 2.61 5.65
C ARG A 279 -10.80 1.36 6.42
N VAL A 280 -9.96 1.48 7.44
CA VAL A 280 -9.39 0.30 8.13
C VAL A 280 -10.47 -0.55 8.81
N GLU A 281 -11.61 0.05 9.13
CA GLU A 281 -12.79 -0.59 9.70
C GLU A 281 -13.32 -1.71 8.78
N GLU A 282 -13.28 -1.49 7.46
CA GLU A 282 -13.66 -2.51 6.46
C GLU A 282 -12.68 -3.70 6.42
N ALA A 283 -11.43 -3.47 6.82
CA ALA A 283 -10.43 -4.53 6.94
C ALA A 283 -10.60 -5.31 8.24
N TRP A 284 -10.81 -4.61 9.37
CA TRP A 284 -11.12 -5.26 10.65
C TRP A 284 -12.34 -6.14 10.54
N ALA A 285 -13.35 -5.69 9.81
CA ALA A 285 -14.58 -6.45 9.71
C ALA A 285 -14.47 -7.81 8.98
N GLN A 286 -13.32 -8.12 8.39
CA GLN A 286 -13.05 -9.42 7.75
C GLN A 286 -12.37 -10.42 8.70
N GLY A 287 -11.91 -9.95 9.86
CA GLY A 287 -11.15 -10.73 10.81
C GLY A 287 -12.02 -11.58 11.74
N ALA A 288 -11.45 -12.68 12.20
CA ALA A 288 -11.90 -13.42 13.37
C ALA A 288 -11.40 -12.75 14.66
N PHE A 289 -10.17 -12.25 14.60
CA PHE A 289 -9.50 -11.47 15.64
C PHE A 289 -8.35 -10.67 15.02
N ALA A 290 -7.84 -9.70 15.77
CA ALA A 290 -6.74 -8.84 15.35
C ALA A 290 -5.41 -9.24 16.01
N ALA A 291 -4.30 -9.01 15.32
CA ALA A 291 -2.96 -9.18 15.88
C ALA A 291 -2.18 -7.86 15.82
N VAL A 292 -1.68 -7.39 16.98
CA VAL A 292 -0.90 -6.15 17.11
C VAL A 292 0.40 -6.46 17.84
N THR A 293 1.46 -6.74 17.07
CA THR A 293 2.73 -7.28 17.58
C THR A 293 3.81 -6.22 17.77
N SER A 294 3.45 -4.95 17.97
CA SER A 294 4.41 -3.85 18.11
C SER A 294 5.46 -4.13 19.19
N SER A 295 6.71 -3.70 19.01
CA SER A 295 7.69 -3.71 20.12
C SER A 295 7.56 -2.50 21.05
N GLU A 296 6.95 -1.43 20.54
CA GLU A 296 6.72 -0.15 21.21
C GLU A 296 5.40 0.44 20.70
N GLU A 297 4.55 0.88 21.61
CA GLU A 297 3.24 1.44 21.27
C GLU A 297 2.87 2.55 22.29
N PRO A 298 2.98 3.85 21.94
CA PRO A 298 2.65 4.91 22.89
C PRO A 298 1.21 4.86 23.40
N PHE A 299 0.28 4.32 22.59
CA PHE A 299 -1.10 4.07 22.99
C PHE A 299 -1.62 2.78 22.35
N GLY A 300 -1.79 2.76 21.03
CA GLY A 300 -2.31 1.58 20.31
C GLY A 300 -3.69 1.80 19.72
N MET A 301 -3.86 2.87 18.94
CA MET A 301 -5.15 3.16 18.30
C MET A 301 -5.67 1.99 17.46
N THR A 302 -4.79 1.20 16.83
CA THR A 302 -5.20 0.03 16.04
C THR A 302 -5.81 -1.08 16.89
N ILE A 303 -5.42 -1.19 18.16
CA ILE A 303 -6.04 -2.12 19.13
C ILE A 303 -7.46 -1.66 19.40
N VAL A 304 -7.65 -0.38 19.72
CA VAL A 304 -8.98 0.20 19.96
C VAL A 304 -9.86 0.12 18.70
N GLU A 305 -9.33 0.43 17.52
CA GLU A 305 -10.05 0.30 16.24
C GLU A 305 -10.54 -1.14 16.00
N ALA A 306 -9.72 -2.14 16.32
CA ALA A 306 -10.10 -3.55 16.22
C ALA A 306 -11.18 -3.93 17.26
N MET A 307 -11.00 -3.56 18.53
CA MET A 307 -11.98 -3.83 19.59
C MET A 307 -13.33 -3.17 19.29
N ARG A 308 -13.33 -1.91 18.84
CA ARG A 308 -14.55 -1.19 18.42
C ARG A 308 -15.22 -1.83 17.21
N SER A 309 -14.48 -2.58 16.40
CA SER A 309 -15.02 -3.37 15.28
C SER A 309 -15.52 -4.76 15.71
N GLY A 310 -15.46 -5.09 17.01
CA GLY A 310 -15.88 -6.38 17.56
C GLY A 310 -14.82 -7.46 17.48
N LEU A 311 -13.55 -7.12 17.25
CA LEU A 311 -12.48 -8.11 17.24
C LEU A 311 -11.77 -8.18 18.59
N PRO A 312 -11.60 -9.38 19.18
CA PRO A 312 -10.61 -9.55 20.23
C PRO A 312 -9.20 -9.35 19.64
N VAL A 313 -8.23 -8.98 20.48
CA VAL A 313 -6.88 -8.61 20.03
C VAL A 313 -5.83 -9.46 20.72
N VAL A 314 -4.98 -10.13 19.93
CA VAL A 314 -3.69 -10.65 20.42
C VAL A 314 -2.66 -9.54 20.27
N SER A 315 -2.18 -9.00 21.39
CA SER A 315 -1.18 -7.93 21.38
C SER A 315 0.03 -8.26 22.24
N THR A 316 1.22 -7.90 21.76
CA THR A 316 2.42 -7.98 22.58
C THR A 316 2.36 -6.98 23.73
N ASP A 317 2.67 -7.42 24.95
CA ASP A 317 2.71 -6.62 26.17
C ASP A 317 3.87 -5.62 26.15
N CYS A 318 3.67 -4.51 25.46
CA CYS A 318 4.62 -3.41 25.42
C CYS A 318 4.62 -2.66 26.76
N PRO A 319 5.73 -2.03 27.15
CA PRO A 319 5.78 -1.23 28.38
C PRO A 319 4.71 -0.15 28.50
N HIS A 320 4.18 0.32 27.36
CA HIS A 320 3.12 1.31 27.25
C HIS A 320 2.11 0.83 26.22
N GLY A 321 0.83 1.22 26.37
CA GLY A 321 -0.20 1.07 25.35
C GLY A 321 -1.11 -0.14 25.53
N PRO A 322 -0.75 -1.36 25.08
CA PRO A 322 -1.62 -2.53 25.07
C PRO A 322 -2.26 -2.85 26.42
N ALA A 323 -1.48 -2.92 27.50
CA ALA A 323 -2.00 -3.20 28.84
C ALA A 323 -2.90 -2.08 29.42
N SER A 324 -2.90 -0.88 28.84
CA SER A 324 -3.86 0.17 29.21
C SER A 324 -5.21 0.04 28.49
N ILE A 325 -5.25 -0.78 27.44
CA ILE A 325 -6.40 -0.97 26.54
C ILE A 325 -7.03 -2.35 26.69
N ILE A 326 -6.23 -3.41 26.77
CA ILE A 326 -6.70 -4.81 26.80
C ILE A 326 -6.79 -5.28 28.26
N ARG A 327 -7.92 -5.88 28.62
CA ARG A 327 -8.05 -6.73 29.80
C ARG A 327 -7.71 -8.16 29.40
N ASP A 328 -6.55 -8.60 29.85
CA ASP A 328 -5.99 -9.90 29.48
C ASP A 328 -6.93 -11.06 29.80
N HIS A 329 -7.06 -11.99 28.86
CA HIS A 329 -8.01 -13.11 28.86
C HIS A 329 -9.51 -12.75 28.98
N GLU A 330 -9.89 -11.47 28.92
CA GLU A 330 -11.29 -11.02 28.93
C GLU A 330 -11.75 -10.46 27.59
N ASP A 331 -11.02 -9.48 27.03
CA ASP A 331 -11.33 -8.82 25.76
C ASP A 331 -10.19 -8.93 24.71
N GLY A 332 -9.11 -9.61 25.08
CA GLY A 332 -7.96 -9.91 24.23
C GLY A 332 -6.89 -10.68 25.01
N LEU A 333 -5.74 -10.90 24.37
CA LEU A 333 -4.59 -11.59 24.95
C LEU A 333 -3.35 -10.70 24.91
N LEU A 334 -2.67 -10.58 26.05
CA LEU A 334 -1.38 -9.93 26.18
C LEU A 334 -0.26 -10.98 26.17
N VAL A 335 0.53 -11.00 25.09
CA VAL A 335 1.62 -11.98 24.90
C VAL A 335 2.99 -11.36 25.15
N PRO A 336 4.03 -12.14 25.51
CA PRO A 336 5.36 -11.60 25.75
C PRO A 336 5.91 -10.75 24.60
N ASN A 337 6.40 -9.55 24.92
CA ASN A 337 6.97 -8.64 23.92
C ASN A 337 8.22 -9.26 23.25
N ARG A 338 8.39 -8.97 21.95
CA ARG A 338 9.51 -9.42 21.12
C ARG A 338 9.67 -10.95 21.04
N SER A 339 8.60 -11.72 21.31
CA SER A 339 8.61 -13.19 21.30
C SER A 339 7.73 -13.74 20.18
N ALA A 340 8.33 -14.37 19.16
CA ALA A 340 7.56 -15.05 18.12
C ALA A 340 6.75 -16.23 18.68
N SER A 341 7.33 -17.00 19.60
CA SER A 341 6.63 -18.14 20.21
C SER A 341 5.45 -17.69 21.08
N GLY A 342 5.63 -16.64 21.89
CA GLY A 342 4.52 -16.11 22.71
C GLY A 342 3.38 -15.56 21.85
N ILE A 343 3.70 -14.92 20.72
CA ILE A 343 2.69 -14.55 19.73
C ILE A 343 2.00 -15.80 19.18
N ALA A 344 2.77 -16.83 18.80
CA ALA A 344 2.23 -18.07 18.25
C ALA A 344 1.26 -18.76 19.21
N ASP A 345 1.60 -18.82 20.50
CA ASP A 345 0.74 -19.39 21.54
C ASP A 345 -0.60 -18.63 21.63
N GLY A 346 -0.56 -17.29 21.65
CA GLY A 346 -1.79 -16.48 21.66
C GLY A 346 -2.59 -16.56 20.36
N LEU A 347 -1.93 -16.72 19.20
CA LEU A 347 -2.63 -17.01 17.95
C LEU A 347 -3.34 -18.36 18.03
N ALA A 348 -2.64 -19.42 18.43
CA ALA A 348 -3.17 -20.78 18.53
C ALA A 348 -4.36 -20.87 19.50
N GLU A 349 -4.29 -20.20 20.65
CA GLU A 349 -5.38 -20.14 21.63
C GLU A 349 -6.68 -19.61 21.00
N LEU A 350 -6.63 -18.46 20.32
CA LEU A 350 -7.81 -17.93 19.66
C LEU A 350 -8.18 -18.73 18.42
N MET A 351 -7.25 -19.33 17.69
CA MET A 351 -7.55 -20.13 16.50
C MET A 351 -8.26 -21.45 16.83
N ALA A 352 -8.01 -22.01 18.01
CA ALA A 352 -8.57 -23.28 18.46
C ALA A 352 -9.96 -23.18 19.10
N ASP A 353 -10.33 -22.02 19.65
CA ASP A 353 -11.55 -21.87 20.47
C ASP A 353 -12.50 -20.78 19.96
N ASP A 354 -13.52 -21.20 19.21
CA ASP A 354 -14.57 -20.33 18.68
C ASP A 354 -15.43 -19.67 19.77
N GLU A 355 -15.69 -20.37 20.88
CA GLU A 355 -16.52 -19.85 21.97
C GLU A 355 -15.79 -18.74 22.72
N LEU A 356 -14.50 -18.97 23.01
CA LEU A 356 -13.61 -17.95 23.58
C LEU A 356 -13.55 -16.71 22.68
N ARG A 357 -13.34 -16.88 21.37
CA ARG A 357 -13.34 -15.75 20.41
C ARG A 357 -14.63 -14.95 20.45
N ARG A 358 -15.80 -15.62 20.45
CA ARG A 358 -17.11 -14.93 20.50
C ARG A 358 -17.32 -14.19 21.82
N LYS A 359 -16.93 -14.80 22.94
CA LYS A 359 -17.01 -14.15 24.27
C LYS A 359 -16.13 -12.91 24.34
N MET A 360 -14.87 -13.02 23.91
CA MET A 360 -13.93 -11.90 23.91
C MET A 360 -14.32 -10.82 22.90
N SER A 361 -14.89 -11.18 21.75
CA SER A 361 -15.45 -10.24 20.77
C SER A 361 -16.52 -9.32 21.39
N GLN A 362 -17.46 -9.89 22.15
CA GLN A 362 -18.48 -9.11 22.85
C GLN A 362 -17.87 -8.24 23.96
N ALA A 363 -16.93 -8.78 24.74
CA ALA A 363 -16.24 -8.03 25.80
C ALA A 363 -15.43 -6.85 25.23
N ALA A 364 -14.68 -7.07 24.14
CA ALA A 364 -13.92 -6.05 23.43
C ALA A 364 -14.81 -4.93 22.93
N LEU A 365 -15.93 -5.27 22.31
CA LEU A 365 -16.88 -4.28 21.81
C LEU A 365 -17.45 -3.43 22.94
N LEU A 366 -17.84 -4.04 24.06
CA LEU A 366 -18.37 -3.35 25.23
C LEU A 366 -17.32 -2.47 25.91
N ASP A 367 -16.11 -2.98 26.15
CA ASP A 367 -15.05 -2.21 26.81
C ASP A 367 -14.60 -1.01 25.98
N SER A 368 -14.56 -1.18 24.65
CA SER A 368 -14.05 -0.18 23.73
C SER A 368 -14.82 1.15 23.74
N GLU A 369 -16.02 1.17 24.34
CA GLU A 369 -16.87 2.36 24.50
C GLU A 369 -16.18 3.45 25.34
N ARG A 370 -15.29 3.10 26.28
CA ARG A 370 -14.53 4.10 27.06
C ARG A 370 -13.61 4.96 26.21
N PHE A 371 -13.27 4.50 25.00
CA PHE A 371 -12.46 5.24 24.03
C PHE A 371 -13.30 6.03 23.02
N ASP A 372 -14.62 6.09 23.19
CA ASP A 372 -15.48 6.90 22.34
C ASP A 372 -15.07 8.39 22.45
N PRO A 373 -15.03 9.14 21.33
CA PRO A 373 -14.72 10.57 21.38
C PRO A 373 -15.55 11.36 22.38
N ALA A 374 -16.84 11.06 22.56
CA ALA A 374 -17.66 11.74 23.55
C ALA A 374 -17.18 11.48 24.99
N ASN A 375 -16.79 10.23 25.30
CA ASN A 375 -16.32 9.83 26.62
C ASN A 375 -14.93 10.39 26.94
N VAL A 376 -14.01 10.33 25.97
CA VAL A 376 -12.64 10.86 26.11
C VAL A 376 -12.65 12.39 26.18
N CYS A 377 -13.43 13.07 25.33
CA CYS A 377 -13.51 14.53 25.35
C CYS A 377 -14.12 15.05 26.65
N ARG A 378 -15.00 14.30 27.30
CA ARG A 378 -15.50 14.66 28.63
C ARG A 378 -14.37 14.77 29.67
N LEU A 379 -13.36 13.89 29.62
CA LEU A 379 -12.18 13.97 30.51
C LEU A 379 -11.37 15.25 30.24
N HIS A 380 -11.26 15.66 28.97
CA HIS A 380 -10.64 16.93 28.59
C HIS A 380 -11.47 18.12 29.05
N GLU A 381 -12.80 18.09 28.86
CA GLU A 381 -13.71 19.14 29.33
C GLU A 381 -13.62 19.32 30.86
N GLU A 382 -13.55 18.22 31.62
CA GLU A 382 -13.39 18.25 33.08
C GLU A 382 -12.06 18.87 33.50
N LEU A 383 -10.97 18.52 32.80
CA LEU A 383 -9.66 19.16 33.01
C LEU A 383 -9.72 20.67 32.72
N PHE A 384 -10.27 21.05 31.56
CA PHE A 384 -10.31 22.44 31.13
C PHE A 384 -11.19 23.29 32.06
N ALA A 385 -12.35 22.76 32.46
CA ALA A 385 -13.26 23.45 33.37
C ALA A 385 -12.62 23.70 34.74
N ASP A 386 -11.93 22.68 35.29
CA ASP A 386 -11.20 22.81 36.56
C ASP A 386 -10.09 23.86 36.48
N LEU A 387 -9.27 23.85 35.42
CA LEU A 387 -8.20 24.83 35.21
C LEU A 387 -8.73 26.26 35.00
N LEU A 388 -9.93 26.40 34.40
CA LEU A 388 -10.61 27.69 34.23
C LEU A 388 -11.39 28.13 35.49
N GLY A 389 -11.50 27.29 36.52
CA GLY A 389 -12.32 27.57 37.71
C GLY A 389 -13.83 27.63 37.41
N THR A 390 -14.28 26.86 36.41
CA THR A 390 -15.68 26.80 35.97
C THR A 390 -16.29 25.43 36.29
N SER A 391 -17.61 25.36 36.45
CA SER A 391 -18.32 24.09 36.65
C SER A 391 -18.96 23.63 35.34
N LEU A 392 -18.76 22.37 34.97
CA LEU A 392 -19.54 21.75 33.90
C LEU A 392 -20.99 21.54 34.35
N PRO A 393 -21.97 21.56 33.41
CA PRO A 393 -23.31 21.07 33.70
C PRO A 393 -23.24 19.66 34.30
N GLN A 394 -24.06 19.38 35.31
CA GLN A 394 -24.08 18.08 35.98
C GLN A 394 -24.30 16.97 34.93
N ALA A 395 -23.35 16.04 34.84
CA ALA A 395 -23.45 14.94 33.90
C ALA A 395 -24.65 14.06 34.26
N THR A 396 -25.46 13.72 33.26
CA THR A 396 -26.29 12.51 33.34
C THR A 396 -25.34 11.35 33.67
N PRO A 397 -25.66 10.44 34.61
CA PRO A 397 -24.82 9.28 34.88
C PRO A 397 -24.43 8.61 33.56
N PRO A 398 -23.18 8.12 33.43
CA PRO A 398 -22.81 7.38 32.22
C PRO A 398 -23.87 6.30 32.02
N PRO A 399 -24.49 6.21 30.83
CA PRO A 399 -25.42 5.13 30.56
C PRO A 399 -24.71 3.81 30.89
N VAL A 400 -25.45 2.85 31.46
CA VAL A 400 -24.98 1.46 31.62
C VAL A 400 -24.21 1.06 30.35
N PRO A 401 -23.02 0.41 30.45
CA PRO A 401 -22.26 0.00 29.27
C PRO A 401 -23.19 -0.70 28.29
N ARG A 402 -23.42 -0.08 27.14
CA ARG A 402 -24.26 -0.59 26.06
C ARG A 402 -23.34 -0.86 24.88
N ILE A 403 -23.72 -1.84 24.06
CA ILE A 403 -23.10 -2.04 22.75
C ILE A 403 -23.06 -0.67 22.06
N PRO A 404 -21.88 -0.20 21.59
CA PRO A 404 -21.75 1.10 20.96
C PRO A 404 -22.80 1.25 19.86
N ALA A 405 -23.64 2.29 19.96
CA ALA A 405 -24.50 2.64 18.84
C ALA A 405 -23.59 3.05 17.66
N ALA A 406 -23.90 2.57 16.45
CA ALA A 406 -23.18 3.00 15.26
C ALA A 406 -23.17 4.53 15.18
N ARG A 407 -22.02 5.12 14.83
CA ARG A 407 -21.85 6.57 14.78
C ARG A 407 -22.90 7.22 13.87
N ASN A 408 -23.51 8.32 14.34
CA ASN A 408 -24.23 9.25 13.47
C ASN A 408 -23.23 10.04 12.61
N GLU A 409 -22.59 9.39 11.64
CA GLU A 409 -22.12 10.08 10.44
C GLU A 409 -23.35 10.40 9.58
N LEU A 410 -23.26 11.37 8.64
CA LEU A 410 -24.20 11.38 7.53
C LEU A 410 -24.18 9.95 6.97
N PRO A 411 -25.32 9.22 6.94
CA PRO A 411 -25.33 7.84 6.47
C PRO A 411 -24.65 7.83 5.11
N ALA A 412 -23.66 6.95 4.94
CA ALA A 412 -22.98 6.88 3.66
C ALA A 412 -24.02 6.84 2.55
N ALA A 413 -23.82 7.66 1.51
CA ALA A 413 -24.80 7.82 0.44
C ALA A 413 -25.26 6.47 -0.15
N CYS A 414 -24.40 5.45 -0.06
CA CYS A 414 -24.74 4.05 -0.33
C CYS A 414 -24.11 3.10 0.70
N ARG A 415 -24.88 2.16 1.24
CA ARG A 415 -24.37 0.96 1.93
C ARG A 415 -24.39 -0.22 0.97
N VAL A 416 -23.32 -0.99 0.94
CA VAL A 416 -23.21 -2.19 0.09
C VAL A 416 -23.03 -3.41 0.97
N ARG A 417 -23.91 -4.39 0.82
CA ARG A 417 -23.83 -5.67 1.54
C ARG A 417 -23.61 -6.79 0.53
N ALA A 418 -22.56 -7.58 0.71
CA ALA A 418 -22.31 -8.80 -0.03
C ALA A 418 -22.20 -9.96 0.96
N GLY A 419 -22.88 -11.06 0.66
CA GLY A 419 -22.99 -12.22 1.53
C GLY A 419 -22.54 -13.52 0.86
N THR A 420 -22.81 -14.64 1.55
CA THR A 420 -22.59 -16.00 1.06
C THR A 420 -23.53 -16.40 -0.08
N ASP A 421 -24.61 -15.63 -0.29
CA ASP A 421 -25.55 -15.77 -1.40
C ASP A 421 -24.97 -15.33 -2.76
N GLY A 422 -23.79 -14.70 -2.76
CA GLY A 422 -23.09 -14.24 -3.96
C GLY A 422 -23.66 -12.95 -4.57
N TYR A 423 -24.73 -12.41 -3.97
CA TYR A 423 -25.36 -11.16 -4.38
C TYR A 423 -24.70 -9.95 -3.70
N ALA A 424 -24.86 -8.79 -4.31
CA ALA A 424 -24.59 -7.52 -3.63
C ALA A 424 -25.87 -6.67 -3.59
N VAL A 425 -26.21 -6.15 -2.42
CA VAL A 425 -27.32 -5.22 -2.22
C VAL A 425 -26.75 -3.82 -2.01
N LEU A 426 -27.17 -2.86 -2.84
CA LEU A 426 -26.85 -1.44 -2.66
C LEU A 426 -28.07 -0.73 -2.07
N ALA A 427 -27.95 -0.22 -0.85
CA ALA A 427 -28.98 0.56 -0.18
C ALA A 427 -28.58 2.03 -0.14
N PHE A 428 -29.37 2.91 -0.77
CA PHE A 428 -29.09 4.34 -0.83
C PHE A 428 -29.87 5.09 0.25
N ALA A 429 -29.22 6.02 0.96
CA ALA A 429 -29.90 6.85 1.96
C ALA A 429 -30.92 7.81 1.32
N ASP A 430 -30.58 8.31 0.13
CA ASP A 430 -31.46 9.04 -0.78
C ASP A 430 -31.54 8.25 -2.09
N PRO A 431 -32.65 7.54 -2.37
CA PRO A 431 -32.77 6.65 -3.52
C PRO A 431 -32.70 7.40 -4.86
N PRO A 432 -31.79 7.03 -5.78
CA PRO A 432 -31.75 7.60 -7.11
C PRO A 432 -32.91 7.10 -7.98
N ALA A 433 -33.18 7.76 -9.11
CA ALA A 433 -34.13 7.24 -10.10
C ALA A 433 -33.64 5.90 -10.66
N HIS A 434 -32.34 5.83 -10.99
CA HIS A 434 -31.69 4.62 -11.46
C HIS A 434 -30.27 4.45 -10.92
N VAL A 435 -29.82 3.20 -10.86
CA VAL A 435 -28.43 2.82 -10.65
C VAL A 435 -27.89 2.17 -11.91
N VAL A 436 -26.75 2.61 -12.38
CA VAL A 436 -26.12 2.10 -13.60
C VAL A 436 -24.80 1.44 -13.28
N LEU A 437 -24.65 0.20 -13.74
CA LEU A 437 -23.38 -0.49 -13.82
C LEU A 437 -22.75 -0.23 -15.19
N THR A 438 -21.56 0.36 -15.20
CA THR A 438 -20.89 0.77 -16.44
C THR A 438 -19.49 0.18 -16.57
N ARG A 439 -19.13 -0.17 -17.81
CA ARG A 439 -17.76 -0.51 -18.24
C ARG A 439 -17.58 -0.14 -19.72
N PRO A 440 -16.36 -0.08 -20.25
CA PRO A 440 -16.15 0.12 -21.67
C PRO A 440 -16.95 -0.89 -22.51
N GLY A 441 -17.84 -0.36 -23.36
CA GLY A 441 -18.70 -1.14 -24.27
C GLY A 441 -19.91 -1.85 -23.63
N ALA A 442 -20.24 -1.63 -22.36
CA ALA A 442 -21.47 -2.17 -21.77
C ALA A 442 -22.03 -1.29 -20.65
N ARG A 443 -23.37 -1.18 -20.59
CA ARG A 443 -24.12 -0.42 -19.58
C ARG A 443 -25.34 -1.25 -19.16
N VAL A 444 -25.59 -1.35 -17.87
CA VAL A 444 -26.76 -2.05 -17.31
C VAL A 444 -27.45 -1.13 -16.31
N THR A 445 -28.72 -0.83 -16.54
CA THR A 445 -29.54 0.01 -15.67
C THR A 445 -30.35 -0.88 -14.71
N LEU A 446 -30.36 -0.49 -13.44
CA LEU A 446 -31.06 -1.12 -12.33
C LEU A 446 -31.96 -0.05 -11.69
N THR A 447 -33.16 -0.43 -11.28
CA THR A 447 -34.08 0.47 -10.57
C THR A 447 -34.10 0.07 -9.10
N PRO A 448 -33.97 1.02 -8.16
CA PRO A 448 -34.21 0.75 -6.74
C PRO A 448 -35.62 0.20 -6.50
N ASP A 449 -35.75 -0.65 -5.50
CA ASP A 449 -37.04 -1.15 -5.03
C ASP A 449 -37.75 -0.10 -4.15
N GLY A 450 -38.92 -0.49 -3.59
CA GLY A 450 -39.71 0.39 -2.71
C GLY A 450 -39.00 0.82 -1.42
N ASN A 451 -37.88 0.19 -1.07
CA ASN A 451 -37.05 0.53 0.09
C ASN A 451 -35.77 1.29 -0.31
N GLY A 452 -35.59 1.60 -1.60
CA GLY A 452 -34.38 2.24 -2.12
C GLY A 452 -33.19 1.30 -2.28
N GLU A 453 -33.42 -0.01 -2.28
CA GLU A 453 -32.38 -1.03 -2.43
C GLU A 453 -32.27 -1.51 -3.88
N VAL A 454 -31.04 -1.83 -4.30
CA VAL A 454 -30.75 -2.41 -5.61
C VAL A 454 -30.02 -3.73 -5.42
N VAL A 455 -30.65 -4.82 -5.81
CA VAL A 455 -30.03 -6.15 -5.82
C VAL A 455 -29.25 -6.36 -7.12
N VAL A 456 -27.94 -6.61 -6.97
CA VAL A 456 -27.04 -7.00 -8.04
C VAL A 456 -26.83 -8.50 -7.98
N ASP A 457 -27.58 -9.18 -8.82
CA ASP A 457 -27.49 -10.61 -9.03
C ASP A 457 -26.51 -10.92 -10.20
N PRO A 458 -25.42 -11.67 -9.98
CA PRO A 458 -24.46 -12.03 -11.03
C PRO A 458 -25.04 -12.99 -12.08
N GLU A 459 -26.19 -13.62 -11.83
CA GLU A 459 -26.87 -14.60 -12.69
C GLU A 459 -28.12 -14.06 -13.37
N ALA A 460 -28.98 -13.34 -12.64
CA ALA A 460 -30.26 -12.85 -13.17
C ALA A 460 -30.10 -11.74 -14.23
N ARG A 461 -28.88 -11.20 -14.39
CA ARG A 461 -28.56 -10.17 -15.39
C ARG A 461 -27.35 -10.63 -16.19
N ARG A 462 -27.27 -10.31 -17.49
CA ARG A 462 -26.15 -10.66 -18.40
C ARG A 462 -24.84 -9.93 -18.04
N LEU A 463 -24.48 -9.86 -16.76
CA LEU A 463 -23.27 -9.26 -16.24
C LEU A 463 -22.09 -10.15 -16.61
N ALA A 464 -21.23 -9.61 -17.47
CA ALA A 464 -19.95 -10.22 -17.77
C ALA A 464 -19.07 -10.27 -16.50
N ALA A 465 -18.33 -11.36 -16.32
CA ALA A 465 -17.36 -11.55 -15.24
C ALA A 465 -16.17 -10.58 -15.37
N ARG A 466 -16.39 -9.34 -14.96
CA ARG A 466 -15.52 -8.17 -15.09
C ARG A 466 -15.78 -7.20 -13.94
N THR A 467 -14.96 -6.18 -13.87
CA THR A 467 -15.19 -5.02 -13.00
C THR A 467 -16.19 -4.07 -13.65
N TRP A 468 -17.14 -3.60 -12.85
CA TRP A 468 -18.15 -2.61 -13.23
C TRP A 468 -18.04 -1.40 -12.29
N GLU A 469 -18.00 -0.18 -12.83
CA GLU A 469 -18.16 1.04 -12.01
C GLU A 469 -19.65 1.25 -11.72
N VAL A 470 -19.97 1.73 -10.53
CA VAL A 470 -21.35 2.02 -10.11
C VAL A 470 -21.61 3.51 -10.16
N VAL A 471 -22.72 3.88 -10.79
CA VAL A 471 -23.12 5.25 -11.02
C VAL A 471 -24.59 5.41 -10.63
N ARG A 472 -24.95 6.49 -9.96
CA ARG A 472 -26.36 6.85 -9.70
C ARG A 472 -26.84 7.89 -10.71
N ILE A 473 -28.10 7.78 -11.12
CA ILE A 473 -28.80 8.72 -11.98
C ILE A 473 -29.89 9.38 -11.15
N ASP A 474 -29.79 10.69 -10.99
CA ASP A 474 -30.76 11.51 -10.27
C ASP A 474 -31.56 12.35 -11.27
N GLU A 475 -32.87 12.42 -11.09
CA GLU A 475 -33.74 13.32 -11.87
C GLU A 475 -33.78 14.69 -11.19
N GLY A 476 -33.47 15.75 -11.96
CA GLY A 476 -33.52 17.12 -11.47
C GLY A 476 -34.21 18.06 -12.47
N PRO A 477 -34.43 19.33 -12.08
CA PRO A 477 -35.07 20.34 -12.94
C PRO A 477 -34.30 20.61 -14.25
N ASP A 478 -33.00 20.31 -14.31
CA ASP A 478 -32.14 20.44 -15.50
C ASP A 478 -31.96 19.12 -16.28
N GLY A 479 -32.69 18.06 -15.93
CA GLY A 479 -32.62 16.73 -16.54
C GLY A 479 -31.88 15.68 -15.70
N GLU A 480 -31.55 14.54 -16.31
CA GLU A 480 -30.82 13.44 -15.66
C GLU A 480 -29.37 13.81 -15.37
N LYS A 481 -28.95 13.63 -14.11
CA LYS A 481 -27.57 13.83 -13.66
C LYS A 481 -26.90 12.51 -13.32
N GLU A 482 -25.82 12.20 -14.03
CA GLU A 482 -25.02 11.00 -13.80
C GLU A 482 -23.85 11.27 -12.83
N THR A 483 -23.86 10.61 -11.66
CA THR A 483 -22.85 10.82 -10.61
C THR A 483 -22.23 9.50 -10.12
N PRO A 484 -20.89 9.34 -10.15
CA PRO A 484 -20.24 8.15 -9.60
C PRO A 484 -20.50 8.03 -8.09
N VAL A 485 -20.81 6.83 -7.62
CA VAL A 485 -21.00 6.58 -6.19
C VAL A 485 -19.62 6.54 -5.50
N ARG A 486 -19.38 7.42 -4.52
CA ARG A 486 -18.07 7.56 -3.84
C ARG A 486 -18.15 7.38 -2.33
N ASP A 487 -19.14 8.03 -1.71
CA ASP A 487 -19.42 7.89 -0.30
C ASP A 487 -20.20 6.59 -0.06
N VAL A 488 -19.43 5.53 0.22
CA VAL A 488 -19.96 4.17 0.35
C VAL A 488 -19.49 3.59 1.67
N VAL A 489 -20.21 2.61 2.20
CA VAL A 489 -19.73 1.66 3.21
C VAL A 489 -19.87 0.26 2.62
N ILE A 490 -18.79 -0.52 2.60
CA ILE A 490 -18.79 -1.87 2.03
C ILE A 490 -18.71 -2.91 3.15
N HIS A 491 -19.70 -3.80 3.16
CA HIS A 491 -19.79 -4.94 4.06
C HIS A 491 -19.73 -6.23 3.26
N GLN A 492 -18.76 -7.09 3.55
CA GLN A 492 -18.62 -8.42 2.96
C GLN A 492 -18.80 -9.46 4.07
N HIS A 493 -20.05 -9.75 4.43
CA HIS A 493 -20.36 -10.72 5.48
C HIS A 493 -20.19 -12.15 4.99
N GLY A 494 -19.66 -13.03 5.85
CA GLY A 494 -19.52 -14.46 5.57
C GLY A 494 -18.37 -14.83 4.63
N PHE A 495 -17.36 -13.96 4.49
CA PHE A 495 -16.12 -14.30 3.79
C PHE A 495 -14.99 -14.61 4.80
N PRO A 496 -14.07 -15.53 4.47
CA PRO A 496 -13.99 -16.34 3.24
C PRO A 496 -15.08 -17.43 3.15
N LEU A 497 -15.47 -17.82 1.93
CA LEU A 497 -16.41 -18.92 1.68
C LEU A 497 -15.67 -20.26 1.57
N SER A 498 -16.28 -21.32 2.10
CA SER A 498 -15.80 -22.70 1.96
C SER A 498 -16.13 -23.24 0.56
N ALA A 499 -15.12 -23.73 -0.15
CA ALA A 499 -15.29 -24.33 -1.47
C ALA A 499 -16.17 -25.60 -1.45
N ALA A 500 -16.29 -26.26 -0.29
CA ALA A 500 -17.17 -27.43 -0.13
C ALA A 500 -18.66 -27.03 -0.13
N ASP A 501 -18.97 -25.81 0.31
CA ASP A 501 -20.34 -25.31 0.46
C ASP A 501 -20.80 -24.49 -0.76
N VAL A 502 -19.91 -24.25 -1.72
CA VAL A 502 -20.20 -23.47 -2.93
C VAL A 502 -20.34 -24.41 -4.14
N GLY A 503 -21.56 -24.52 -4.65
CA GLY A 503 -21.86 -25.37 -5.81
C GLY A 503 -21.36 -24.83 -7.16
N ARG A 504 -21.24 -23.51 -7.31
CA ARG A 504 -20.74 -22.85 -8.53
C ARG A 504 -20.20 -21.45 -8.24
N LEU A 505 -19.35 -20.94 -9.13
CA LEU A 505 -18.81 -19.60 -8.99
C LEU A 505 -19.78 -18.56 -9.56
N ALA A 506 -20.45 -17.82 -8.68
CA ALA A 506 -21.26 -16.64 -9.01
C ALA A 506 -21.21 -15.66 -7.83
N LEU A 507 -20.35 -14.64 -7.90
CA LEU A 507 -20.08 -13.72 -6.80
C LEU A 507 -19.99 -12.28 -7.29
N VAL A 508 -20.46 -11.35 -6.46
CA VAL A 508 -20.21 -9.91 -6.61
C VAL A 508 -19.32 -9.44 -5.48
N LEU A 509 -18.09 -9.03 -5.81
CA LEU A 509 -17.11 -8.53 -4.83
C LEU A 509 -17.05 -6.99 -4.90
N PRO A 510 -17.66 -6.27 -3.95
CA PRO A 510 -17.59 -4.81 -3.91
C PRO A 510 -16.21 -4.31 -3.49
N THR A 511 -15.68 -3.30 -4.18
CA THR A 511 -14.39 -2.66 -3.87
C THR A 511 -14.44 -1.15 -4.11
N ARG A 512 -13.38 -0.45 -3.68
CA ARG A 512 -13.16 0.96 -4.01
C ARG A 512 -12.06 1.09 -5.05
N THR A 513 -12.32 1.88 -6.08
CA THR A 513 -11.28 2.33 -7.01
C THR A 513 -10.30 3.26 -6.31
N ALA A 514 -9.13 3.49 -6.92
CA ALA A 514 -8.15 4.45 -6.43
C ALA A 514 -8.68 5.90 -6.33
N LYS A 515 -9.77 6.22 -7.05
CA LYS A 515 -10.48 7.52 -6.99
C LYS A 515 -11.62 7.54 -5.96
N GLY A 516 -11.72 6.51 -5.12
CA GLY A 516 -12.77 6.37 -4.10
C GLY A 516 -14.15 5.99 -4.64
N ARG A 517 -14.28 5.67 -5.93
CA ARG A 517 -15.57 5.24 -6.52
C ARG A 517 -15.86 3.77 -6.20
N LEU A 518 -17.13 3.43 -6.02
CA LEU A 518 -17.59 2.05 -5.89
C LEU A 518 -17.41 1.30 -7.22
N ALA A 519 -16.80 0.12 -7.12
CA ALA A 519 -16.72 -0.85 -8.20
C ALA A 519 -17.24 -2.21 -7.72
N LEU A 520 -17.87 -2.95 -8.62
CA LEU A 520 -18.33 -4.32 -8.40
C LEU A 520 -17.53 -5.27 -9.28
N HIS A 521 -16.78 -6.17 -8.67
CA HIS A 521 -16.06 -7.23 -9.37
C HIS A 521 -16.95 -8.46 -9.47
N VAL A 522 -17.55 -8.66 -10.64
CA VAL A 522 -18.38 -9.83 -10.90
C VAL A 522 -17.47 -11.01 -11.25
N ARG A 523 -17.63 -12.13 -10.54
CA ARG A 523 -16.98 -13.42 -10.79
C ARG A 523 -18.06 -14.42 -11.17
N ARG A 524 -17.92 -15.05 -12.32
CA ARG A 524 -18.86 -16.06 -12.80
C ARG A 524 -18.14 -17.12 -13.62
N SER A 525 -18.42 -18.38 -13.36
CA SER A 525 -17.97 -19.51 -14.17
C SER A 525 -18.91 -20.71 -13.96
N ASP A 526 -19.39 -21.29 -15.05
CA ASP A 526 -20.29 -22.46 -15.00
C ASP A 526 -19.58 -23.68 -14.40
N HIS A 527 -18.27 -23.79 -14.64
CA HIS A 527 -17.39 -24.77 -14.00
C HIS A 527 -16.12 -24.09 -13.51
N HIS A 528 -15.79 -24.27 -12.24
CA HIS A 528 -14.66 -23.60 -11.59
C HIS A 528 -13.88 -24.55 -10.69
N ALA A 529 -12.57 -24.42 -10.72
CA ALA A 529 -11.62 -25.01 -9.80
C ALA A 529 -11.03 -23.87 -8.95
N GLU A 530 -11.49 -23.79 -7.69
CA GLU A 530 -10.95 -22.86 -6.71
C GLU A 530 -9.58 -23.38 -6.25
N VAL A 531 -8.57 -22.51 -6.27
CA VAL A 531 -7.19 -22.82 -5.90
C VAL A 531 -7.00 -22.57 -4.41
N ASP A 532 -6.63 -23.63 -3.70
CA ASP A 532 -6.37 -23.59 -2.25
C ASP A 532 -4.89 -23.30 -1.98
N HIS A 533 -3.99 -23.92 -2.75
CA HIS A 533 -2.55 -23.82 -2.57
C HIS A 533 -1.80 -23.99 -3.90
N VAL A 534 -0.71 -23.25 -4.06
CA VAL A 534 0.26 -23.43 -5.14
C VAL A 534 1.66 -23.47 -4.54
N GLU A 535 2.32 -24.61 -4.68
CA GLU A 535 3.68 -24.83 -4.19
C GLU A 535 4.68 -24.70 -5.34
N VAL A 536 5.85 -24.13 -5.05
CA VAL A 536 6.97 -24.03 -6.00
C VAL A 536 8.22 -24.61 -5.33
N ALA A 537 8.33 -25.94 -5.37
CA ALA A 537 9.40 -26.71 -4.73
C ALA A 537 9.99 -27.74 -5.70
N ASP A 538 11.24 -28.15 -5.45
CA ASP A 538 11.93 -29.21 -6.20
C ASP A 538 11.94 -29.08 -7.73
N GLY A 539 11.89 -27.84 -8.23
CA GLY A 539 11.85 -27.55 -9.66
C GLY A 539 10.49 -27.76 -10.32
N LEU A 540 9.45 -28.07 -9.55
CA LEU A 540 8.09 -28.31 -9.99
C LEU A 540 7.13 -27.23 -9.47
N ILE A 541 5.93 -27.17 -10.07
CA ILE A 541 4.83 -26.33 -9.61
C ILE A 541 3.66 -27.25 -9.27
N THR A 542 3.30 -27.35 -8.00
CA THR A 542 2.12 -28.12 -7.56
C THR A 542 0.95 -27.18 -7.40
N VAL A 543 -0.19 -27.49 -8.01
CA VAL A 543 -1.44 -26.74 -7.86
C VAL A 543 -2.47 -27.65 -7.19
N GLN A 544 -2.98 -27.21 -6.05
CA GLN A 544 -4.02 -27.90 -5.30
C GLN A 544 -5.26 -27.01 -5.19
N GLY A 545 -6.42 -27.65 -5.20
CA GLY A 545 -7.69 -26.95 -5.11
C GLY A 545 -8.88 -27.88 -5.12
N ARG A 546 -10.07 -27.30 -5.27
CA ARG A 546 -11.35 -28.00 -5.35
C ARG A 546 -12.17 -27.55 -6.54
N VAL A 547 -12.69 -28.51 -7.30
CA VAL A 547 -13.71 -28.27 -8.33
C VAL A 547 -15.06 -28.06 -7.66
N LEU A 548 -15.64 -26.88 -7.82
CA LEU A 548 -16.89 -26.51 -7.19
C LEU A 548 -18.06 -27.38 -7.70
N GLY A 549 -18.93 -27.79 -6.78
CA GLY A 549 -20.11 -28.61 -7.08
C GLY A 549 -19.82 -30.02 -7.61
N ARG A 550 -18.59 -30.53 -7.49
CA ARG A 550 -18.23 -31.88 -7.95
C ARG A 550 -18.43 -32.92 -6.86
N ASP A 551 -19.13 -34.01 -7.20
CA ASP A 551 -19.47 -35.13 -6.31
C ASP A 551 -18.96 -36.49 -6.84
N ARG A 552 -18.24 -36.48 -7.96
CA ARG A 552 -17.74 -37.68 -8.64
C ARG A 552 -16.26 -37.56 -8.96
N ALA A 553 -15.52 -38.61 -8.62
CA ALA A 553 -14.11 -38.71 -8.94
C ALA A 553 -13.87 -38.74 -10.46
N ASP A 554 -12.74 -38.17 -10.88
CA ASP A 554 -12.26 -38.18 -12.25
C ASP A 554 -10.75 -38.40 -12.27
N ALA A 555 -10.34 -39.66 -12.41
CA ALA A 555 -8.93 -40.04 -12.47
C ALA A 555 -8.21 -39.60 -13.76
N ARG A 556 -8.94 -39.14 -14.78
CA ARG A 556 -8.41 -38.76 -16.10
C ARG A 556 -8.45 -37.25 -16.34
N ALA A 557 -8.85 -36.47 -15.35
CA ALA A 557 -8.79 -35.02 -15.41
C ALA A 557 -7.34 -34.53 -15.59
N ARG A 558 -7.20 -33.43 -16.34
CA ARG A 558 -5.91 -32.87 -16.75
C ARG A 558 -5.87 -31.37 -16.50
N LEU A 559 -4.76 -30.87 -15.98
CA LEU A 559 -4.48 -29.44 -15.97
C LEU A 559 -3.86 -29.06 -17.31
N SER A 560 -4.62 -28.32 -18.13
CA SER A 560 -4.18 -27.73 -19.38
C SER A 560 -3.62 -26.33 -19.14
N VAL A 561 -2.38 -26.10 -19.55
CA VAL A 561 -1.73 -24.79 -19.54
C VAL A 561 -1.65 -24.30 -20.98
N ARG A 562 -2.43 -23.26 -21.32
CA ARG A 562 -2.65 -22.78 -22.70
C ARG A 562 -2.01 -21.43 -22.92
N LEU A 563 -1.26 -21.27 -23.99
CA LEU A 563 -0.66 -19.99 -24.35
C LEU A 563 -1.77 -18.98 -24.73
N ARG A 564 -1.79 -17.82 -24.09
CA ARG A 564 -2.88 -16.85 -24.25
C ARG A 564 -2.98 -16.27 -25.67
N GLU A 565 -1.85 -16.07 -26.34
CA GLU A 565 -1.78 -15.49 -27.68
C GLU A 565 -2.06 -16.51 -28.79
N SER A 566 -1.87 -17.80 -28.50
CA SER A 566 -2.17 -18.90 -29.41
C SER A 566 -2.67 -20.10 -28.60
N PRO A 567 -3.98 -20.14 -28.26
CA PRO A 567 -4.54 -21.15 -27.35
C PRO A 567 -4.42 -22.61 -27.83
N GLN A 568 -4.15 -22.83 -29.13
CA GLN A 568 -3.83 -24.14 -29.70
C GLN A 568 -2.48 -24.68 -29.19
N THR A 569 -1.60 -23.79 -28.72
CA THR A 569 -0.36 -24.17 -28.04
C THR A 569 -0.67 -24.42 -26.57
N LEU A 570 -0.76 -25.70 -26.21
CA LEU A 570 -1.02 -26.11 -24.83
C LEU A 570 -0.10 -27.24 -24.36
N ARG A 571 -0.04 -27.39 -23.04
CA ARG A 571 0.59 -28.52 -22.35
C ARG A 571 -0.41 -29.07 -21.34
N GLU A 572 -0.45 -30.38 -21.21
CA GLU A 572 -1.35 -31.05 -20.27
C GLU A 572 -0.56 -31.84 -19.25
N PHE A 573 -1.04 -31.78 -18.01
CA PHE A 573 -0.49 -32.47 -16.87
C PHE A 573 -1.60 -33.26 -16.19
N SER A 574 -1.27 -34.42 -15.63
CA SER A 574 -2.25 -35.21 -14.86
C SER A 574 -2.75 -34.39 -13.68
N ALA A 575 -4.06 -34.35 -13.48
CA ALA A 575 -4.71 -33.61 -12.40
C ALA A 575 -5.96 -34.36 -11.92
N PRO A 576 -5.80 -35.58 -11.37
CA PRO A 576 -6.95 -36.38 -10.94
C PRO A 576 -7.79 -35.61 -9.91
N VAL A 577 -9.10 -35.70 -10.07
CA VAL A 577 -10.09 -35.09 -9.18
C VAL A 577 -10.71 -36.19 -8.31
N ALA A 578 -10.69 -36.01 -6.99
CA ALA A 578 -11.31 -36.93 -6.04
C ALA A 578 -12.84 -36.78 -6.00
N GLY A 579 -13.52 -37.70 -5.30
CA GLY A 579 -14.99 -37.68 -5.18
C GLY A 579 -15.55 -36.44 -4.49
N ASP A 580 -14.75 -35.81 -3.63
CA ASP A 580 -15.08 -34.55 -2.96
C ASP A 580 -14.65 -33.30 -3.77
N GLY A 581 -14.25 -33.48 -5.03
CA GLY A 581 -13.83 -32.42 -5.93
C GLY A 581 -12.39 -31.93 -5.74
N ARG A 582 -11.63 -32.42 -4.76
CA ARG A 582 -10.21 -32.04 -4.59
C ARG A 582 -9.36 -32.51 -5.76
N PHE A 583 -8.41 -31.70 -6.20
CA PHE A 583 -7.45 -32.07 -7.22
C PHE A 583 -6.04 -31.67 -6.83
N THR A 584 -5.06 -32.38 -7.40
CA THR A 584 -3.64 -32.01 -7.33
C THR A 584 -3.05 -32.19 -8.70
N ALA A 585 -2.41 -31.14 -9.21
CA ALA A 585 -1.73 -31.13 -10.49
C ALA A 585 -0.26 -30.77 -10.29
N VAL A 586 0.64 -31.57 -10.85
CA VAL A 586 2.08 -31.29 -10.83
C VAL A 586 2.51 -30.86 -12.22
N VAL A 587 2.94 -29.61 -12.33
CA VAL A 587 3.38 -28.99 -13.57
C VAL A 587 4.90 -28.97 -13.62
N ASP A 588 5.45 -29.64 -14.63
CA ASP A 588 6.87 -29.54 -14.99
C ASP A 588 7.10 -28.27 -15.84
N PRO A 589 7.82 -27.27 -15.31
CA PRO A 589 8.15 -26.05 -16.05
C PRO A 589 8.96 -26.32 -17.32
N GLU A 590 9.77 -27.37 -17.38
CA GLU A 590 10.53 -27.72 -18.57
C GLU A 590 9.61 -28.11 -19.72
N ALA A 591 8.58 -28.90 -19.43
CA ALA A 591 7.54 -29.25 -20.39
C ALA A 591 6.76 -28.02 -20.89
N VAL A 592 6.49 -27.05 -20.00
CA VAL A 592 5.82 -25.78 -20.36
C VAL A 592 6.64 -25.02 -21.40
N VAL A 593 7.94 -24.84 -21.16
CA VAL A 593 8.79 -24.04 -22.06
C VAL A 593 9.34 -24.85 -23.24
N ARG A 594 9.19 -26.18 -23.29
CA ARG A 594 9.76 -27.04 -24.34
C ARG A 594 9.39 -26.56 -25.75
N GLY A 595 10.41 -26.31 -26.57
CA GLY A 595 10.27 -25.80 -27.93
C GLY A 595 9.87 -24.32 -28.02
N ARG A 596 9.86 -23.60 -26.89
CA ARG A 596 9.63 -22.16 -26.80
C ARG A 596 10.95 -21.48 -26.48
N HIS A 597 11.27 -20.44 -27.24
CA HIS A 597 12.54 -19.75 -27.09
C HIS A 597 12.29 -18.25 -27.03
N GLY A 598 12.18 -17.77 -25.79
CA GLY A 598 12.45 -16.41 -25.31
C GLY A 598 11.52 -15.24 -25.65
N GLU A 599 10.24 -15.47 -25.92
CA GLU A 599 9.25 -14.41 -25.70
C GLU A 599 8.80 -14.40 -24.23
N SER A 600 8.36 -13.24 -23.75
CA SER A 600 7.67 -13.18 -22.46
C SER A 600 6.25 -13.62 -22.68
N GLU A 601 5.94 -14.87 -22.34
CA GLU A 601 4.64 -15.46 -22.63
C GLU A 601 3.77 -15.52 -21.39
N THR A 602 2.47 -15.54 -21.66
CA THR A 602 1.45 -15.68 -20.65
C THR A 602 0.62 -16.92 -20.95
N TRP A 603 0.54 -17.81 -19.98
CA TRP A 603 -0.19 -19.06 -20.07
C TRP A 603 -1.36 -19.05 -19.10
N GLU A 604 -2.54 -19.45 -19.57
CA GLU A 604 -3.75 -19.61 -18.74
C GLU A 604 -3.88 -21.07 -18.30
N ALA A 605 -4.13 -21.31 -17.02
CA ALA A 605 -4.42 -22.64 -16.50
C ALA A 605 -5.93 -22.95 -16.60
N ARG A 606 -6.25 -24.15 -17.07
CA ARG A 606 -7.61 -24.69 -17.24
C ARG A 606 -7.61 -26.13 -16.77
N LEU A 607 -8.58 -26.53 -15.96
CA LEU A 607 -8.74 -27.93 -15.56
C LEU A 607 -9.77 -28.58 -16.47
N VAL A 608 -9.36 -29.60 -17.23
CA VAL A 608 -10.20 -30.30 -18.20
C VAL A 608 -10.56 -31.66 -17.64
N LEU A 609 -11.86 -31.91 -17.46
CA LEU A 609 -12.38 -33.18 -16.97
C LEU A 609 -12.48 -34.20 -18.13
N SER A 610 -12.63 -35.48 -17.78
CA SER A 610 -12.71 -36.60 -18.73
C SER A 610 -13.95 -36.57 -19.63
N ASP A 611 -15.02 -35.91 -19.18
CA ASP A 611 -16.24 -35.66 -19.94
C ASP A 611 -16.12 -34.47 -20.93
N GLY A 612 -14.95 -33.81 -20.96
CA GLY A 612 -14.68 -32.65 -21.81
C GLY A 612 -15.02 -31.31 -21.17
N THR A 613 -15.55 -31.29 -19.93
CA THR A 613 -15.81 -30.06 -19.19
C THR A 613 -14.54 -29.27 -18.97
N ASP A 614 -14.57 -27.98 -19.32
CA ASP A 614 -13.43 -27.08 -19.21
C ASP A 614 -13.65 -26.09 -18.05
N CYS A 615 -12.99 -26.33 -16.92
CA CYS A 615 -13.10 -25.52 -15.71
C CYS A 615 -12.11 -24.35 -15.73
N SER A 616 -12.57 -23.16 -15.32
CA SER A 616 -11.64 -22.08 -14.98
C SER A 616 -10.88 -22.40 -13.71
N VAL A 617 -9.61 -21.99 -13.61
CA VAL A 617 -8.76 -22.20 -12.44
C VAL A 617 -8.38 -20.83 -11.86
N GLY A 618 -8.69 -20.57 -10.59
CA GLY A 618 -8.47 -19.27 -9.96
C GLY A 618 -8.76 -19.27 -8.47
N ARG A 619 -8.66 -18.09 -7.86
CA ARG A 619 -8.97 -17.90 -6.43
C ARG A 619 -9.96 -16.75 -6.27
N HIS A 620 -11.13 -17.01 -5.71
CA HIS A 620 -12.22 -16.05 -5.61
C HIS A 620 -12.99 -16.09 -4.29
N LEU A 621 -13.03 -17.24 -3.61
CA LEU A 621 -13.93 -17.46 -2.47
C LEU A 621 -13.52 -16.71 -1.20
N SER A 622 -12.30 -16.19 -1.16
CA SER A 622 -11.77 -15.42 -0.02
C SER A 622 -12.34 -14.02 0.16
N GLY A 623 -13.12 -13.52 -0.81
CA GLY A 623 -13.60 -12.14 -0.87
C GLY A 623 -12.53 -11.12 -1.30
N VAL A 624 -11.32 -11.58 -1.59
CA VAL A 624 -10.19 -10.72 -1.97
C VAL A 624 -10.15 -10.52 -3.49
N VAL A 625 -9.87 -9.28 -3.89
CA VAL A 625 -9.68 -8.91 -5.30
C VAL A 625 -8.25 -8.43 -5.52
N GLY A 626 -7.67 -8.79 -6.65
CA GLY A 626 -6.37 -8.26 -7.06
C GLY A 626 -5.19 -9.07 -6.53
N TYR A 627 -5.33 -10.40 -6.50
CA TYR A 627 -4.30 -11.32 -6.02
C TYR A 627 -2.94 -11.14 -6.70
N LYS A 628 -2.96 -10.64 -7.94
CA LYS A 628 -1.76 -10.26 -8.69
C LYS A 628 -0.79 -9.36 -7.90
N ASP A 629 -1.30 -8.47 -7.06
CA ASP A 629 -0.49 -7.50 -6.29
C ASP A 629 -0.31 -7.91 -4.82
N ILE A 630 -0.87 -9.07 -4.44
CA ILE A 630 -0.91 -9.60 -3.07
C ILE A 630 -0.02 -10.83 -2.93
N ILE A 631 -0.12 -11.79 -3.87
CA ILE A 631 0.61 -13.05 -3.86
C ILE A 631 1.73 -13.00 -4.90
N GLU A 632 2.94 -13.29 -4.46
CA GLU A 632 4.11 -13.42 -5.32
C GLU A 632 4.76 -14.79 -5.12
N TYR A 633 4.66 -15.65 -6.12
CA TYR A 633 5.25 -16.98 -6.09
C TYR A 633 6.75 -16.95 -6.45
N PRO A 634 7.54 -17.90 -5.93
CA PRO A 634 8.93 -18.10 -6.33
C PRO A 634 9.09 -18.28 -7.86
N VAL A 635 10.25 -17.90 -8.37
CA VAL A 635 10.58 -18.01 -9.80
C VAL A 635 11.48 -19.22 -10.03
N LEU A 636 11.03 -20.17 -10.83
CA LEU A 636 11.82 -21.30 -11.30
C LEU A 636 12.65 -20.92 -12.52
N LYS A 637 13.88 -21.41 -12.59
CA LYS A 637 14.78 -21.22 -13.73
C LYS A 637 14.96 -22.55 -14.44
N VAL A 638 14.50 -22.60 -15.69
CA VAL A 638 14.66 -23.75 -16.58
C VAL A 638 15.79 -23.48 -17.55
N HIS A 639 16.75 -24.40 -17.66
CA HIS A 639 17.88 -24.29 -18.58
C HIS A 639 17.71 -25.29 -19.72
N GLN A 640 17.26 -24.82 -20.88
CA GLN A 640 17.00 -25.69 -22.04
C GLN A 640 18.26 -25.98 -22.85
N ASN A 641 19.24 -25.06 -22.83
CA ASN A 641 20.50 -25.14 -23.57
C ASN A 641 21.65 -24.48 -22.75
N PRO A 642 22.92 -24.84 -22.97
CA PRO A 642 24.06 -24.13 -22.37
C PRO A 642 24.00 -22.63 -22.71
N GLY A 643 23.82 -21.80 -21.68
CA GLY A 643 23.75 -20.35 -21.81
C GLY A 643 22.36 -19.74 -22.06
N CYS A 644 21.29 -20.51 -22.30
CA CYS A 644 19.94 -19.98 -22.51
C CYS A 644 18.90 -20.70 -21.66
N GLY A 645 17.91 -19.98 -21.14
CA GLY A 645 16.83 -20.58 -20.34
C GLY A 645 15.58 -19.73 -20.27
N SER A 646 14.65 -20.16 -19.42
CA SER A 646 13.40 -19.46 -19.14
C SER A 646 13.19 -19.36 -17.64
N ARG A 647 12.73 -18.20 -17.18
CA ARG A 647 12.13 -18.05 -15.86
C ARG A 647 10.65 -18.38 -15.97
N VAL A 648 10.18 -19.33 -15.19
CA VAL A 648 8.77 -19.73 -15.11
C VAL A 648 8.28 -19.38 -13.71
N ARG A 649 7.12 -18.73 -13.62
CA ARG A 649 6.47 -18.46 -12.34
C ARG A 649 4.96 -18.58 -12.43
N PRO A 650 4.29 -19.15 -11.43
CA PRO A 650 2.85 -18.96 -11.27
C PRO A 650 2.53 -17.50 -11.00
N TYR A 651 1.33 -17.06 -11.39
CA TYR A 651 0.82 -15.74 -11.05
C TYR A 651 -0.71 -15.69 -11.20
N TYR A 652 -1.34 -14.75 -10.51
CA TYR A 652 -2.76 -14.45 -10.71
C TYR A 652 -2.95 -13.31 -11.73
N THR A 653 -3.94 -13.47 -12.60
CA THR A 653 -4.37 -12.43 -13.54
C THR A 653 -5.12 -11.30 -12.83
N VAL A 654 -5.44 -10.23 -13.57
CA VAL A 654 -6.28 -9.12 -13.04
C VAL A 654 -7.72 -9.53 -12.70
N ASN A 655 -8.15 -10.72 -13.14
CA ASN A 655 -9.44 -11.31 -12.78
C ASN A 655 -9.24 -12.52 -11.85
N ASP A 656 -8.10 -12.59 -11.16
CA ASP A 656 -7.77 -13.61 -10.15
C ASP A 656 -7.80 -15.07 -10.64
N ARG A 657 -7.63 -15.27 -11.96
CA ARG A 657 -7.35 -16.60 -12.54
C ARG A 657 -5.88 -16.96 -12.42
N LEU A 658 -5.58 -18.23 -12.19
CA LEU A 658 -4.22 -18.75 -12.13
C LEU A 658 -3.64 -18.91 -13.55
N GLY A 659 -2.37 -18.59 -13.70
CA GLY A 659 -1.62 -18.81 -14.92
C GLY A 659 -0.13 -18.93 -14.66
N LEU A 660 0.63 -19.20 -15.72
CA LEU A 660 2.10 -19.18 -15.69
C LEU A 660 2.61 -18.03 -16.54
N LYS A 661 3.63 -17.34 -16.06
CA LYS A 661 4.38 -16.37 -16.84
C LYS A 661 5.77 -16.92 -17.11
N THR A 662 6.13 -16.99 -18.38
CA THR A 662 7.48 -17.32 -18.81
C THR A 662 8.18 -16.04 -19.25
N THR A 663 9.46 -15.90 -18.91
CA THR A 663 10.31 -14.82 -19.43
C THR A 663 11.69 -15.36 -19.74
N PRO A 664 12.42 -14.78 -20.71
CA PRO A 664 13.77 -15.24 -21.02
C PRO A 664 14.69 -15.17 -19.79
N LEU A 665 15.37 -16.27 -19.50
CA LEU A 665 16.59 -16.23 -18.72
C LEU A 665 17.68 -15.75 -19.68
N ALA A 666 17.99 -14.44 -19.61
CA ALA A 666 19.05 -13.87 -20.39
C ALA A 666 20.36 -14.64 -20.15
N PRO A 667 21.18 -14.86 -21.19
CA PRO A 667 22.46 -15.52 -21.04
C PRO A 667 23.34 -14.70 -20.07
N THR A 668 23.98 -15.38 -19.10
CA THR A 668 25.04 -14.79 -18.27
C THR A 668 26.30 -14.67 -19.13
N LEU A 669 26.36 -13.60 -19.92
CA LEU A 669 27.51 -13.28 -20.77
C LEU A 669 28.22 -12.08 -20.20
N GLU A 670 29.50 -12.25 -19.88
CA GLU A 670 30.39 -11.11 -19.60
C GLU A 670 30.67 -10.36 -20.91
N VAL A 671 30.61 -9.03 -20.84
CA VAL A 671 30.86 -8.14 -21.98
C VAL A 671 32.21 -7.47 -21.76
N ASP A 672 33.29 -7.98 -22.34
CA ASP A 672 34.62 -7.37 -22.19
C ASP A 672 34.65 -5.92 -22.66
N GLU A 673 34.03 -5.61 -23.80
CA GLU A 673 34.17 -4.30 -24.43
C GLU A 673 32.97 -3.94 -25.31
N VAL A 674 32.57 -2.67 -25.27
CA VAL A 674 31.61 -2.08 -26.22
C VAL A 674 32.29 -0.91 -26.93
N ARG A 675 32.47 -1.01 -28.24
CA ARG A 675 33.01 0.06 -29.09
C ARG A 675 31.90 0.63 -29.97
N VAL A 676 31.88 1.95 -30.11
CA VAL A 676 30.97 2.67 -31.01
C VAL A 676 31.82 3.53 -31.93
N ARG A 677 31.59 3.51 -33.24
CA ARG A 677 32.28 4.40 -34.18
C ARG A 677 31.36 4.85 -35.31
N PRO A 678 31.50 6.09 -35.80
CA PRO A 678 30.74 6.55 -36.96
C PRO A 678 31.22 5.84 -38.24
N VAL A 679 30.30 5.46 -39.12
CA VAL A 679 30.54 4.75 -40.39
C VAL A 679 29.63 5.27 -41.51
N GLY A 680 29.98 4.96 -42.77
CA GLY A 680 29.25 5.43 -43.97
C GLY A 680 29.93 6.64 -44.65
N ARG A 681 29.63 6.88 -45.94
CA ARG A 681 30.23 7.99 -46.72
C ARG A 681 29.96 9.37 -46.11
N ARG A 682 28.81 9.54 -45.44
CA ARG A 682 28.40 10.76 -44.73
C ARG A 682 28.48 10.65 -43.20
N ARG A 683 28.99 9.53 -42.67
CA ARG A 683 29.09 9.24 -41.22
C ARG A 683 27.76 9.39 -40.47
N ASP A 684 26.68 8.97 -41.12
CA ASP A 684 25.29 9.02 -40.65
C ASP A 684 24.83 7.78 -39.89
N ASP A 685 25.66 6.74 -39.84
CA ASP A 685 25.44 5.55 -39.02
C ASP A 685 26.53 5.43 -37.94
N LEU A 686 26.17 4.85 -36.81
CA LEU A 686 27.05 4.36 -35.76
C LEU A 686 27.18 2.85 -35.89
N ARG A 687 28.42 2.36 -36.06
CA ARG A 687 28.74 0.96 -35.91
C ARG A 687 29.02 0.66 -34.44
N LEU A 688 28.27 -0.29 -33.89
CA LEU A 688 28.51 -0.87 -32.59
C LEU A 688 29.30 -2.17 -32.79
N ASP A 689 30.43 -2.31 -32.11
CA ASP A 689 31.22 -3.55 -32.06
C ASP A 689 31.29 -3.98 -30.58
N VAL A 690 30.75 -5.16 -30.25
CA VAL A 690 30.70 -5.69 -28.88
C VAL A 690 31.59 -6.93 -28.81
N ARG A 691 32.47 -6.98 -27.81
CA ARG A 691 33.28 -8.14 -27.47
C ARG A 691 32.77 -8.74 -26.17
N LEU A 692 32.54 -10.04 -26.21
CA LEU A 692 32.10 -10.85 -25.08
C LEU A 692 33.31 -11.59 -24.50
N GLY A 693 33.26 -11.87 -23.19
CA GLY A 693 34.27 -12.65 -22.49
C GLY A 693 34.23 -14.13 -22.87
N ASP A 694 33.03 -14.63 -23.21
CA ASP A 694 32.79 -16.01 -23.62
C ASP A 694 32.15 -16.09 -25.01
N ALA A 695 32.29 -17.25 -25.65
CA ALA A 695 31.67 -17.54 -26.94
C ALA A 695 30.14 -17.55 -26.84
N LEU A 696 29.46 -16.93 -27.81
CA LEU A 696 28.00 -17.03 -27.90
C LEU A 696 27.58 -18.46 -28.26
N PRO A 697 26.52 -18.99 -27.62
CA PRO A 697 25.91 -20.25 -28.02
C PRO A 697 25.45 -20.25 -29.49
N ASP A 698 25.23 -21.42 -30.08
CA ASP A 698 24.64 -21.52 -31.42
C ASP A 698 23.18 -21.05 -31.47
N GLY A 699 22.85 -20.34 -32.56
CA GLY A 699 21.48 -19.91 -32.85
C GLY A 699 20.95 -18.71 -32.06
N VAL A 700 21.77 -18.03 -31.24
CA VAL A 700 21.33 -16.84 -30.49
C VAL A 700 21.33 -15.58 -31.36
N GLU A 701 20.31 -14.75 -31.19
CA GLU A 701 20.24 -13.39 -31.71
C GLU A 701 20.77 -12.38 -30.68
N CYS A 702 21.32 -11.30 -31.21
CA CYS A 702 21.79 -10.18 -30.42
C CYS A 702 21.22 -8.89 -31.00
N ALA A 703 20.82 -7.95 -30.15
CA ALA A 703 20.41 -6.62 -30.59
C ALA A 703 20.78 -5.56 -29.56
N VAL A 704 20.65 -4.31 -29.97
CA VAL A 704 20.68 -3.16 -29.06
C VAL A 704 19.36 -2.40 -29.13
N GLU A 705 18.80 -2.07 -27.98
CA GLU A 705 17.57 -1.29 -27.82
C GLU A 705 17.89 0.12 -27.34
N VAL A 706 17.24 1.13 -27.91
CA VAL A 706 17.34 2.52 -27.44
C VAL A 706 16.38 2.72 -26.28
N VAL A 707 16.90 2.89 -25.06
CA VAL A 707 16.12 3.06 -23.83
C VAL A 707 15.79 4.52 -23.55
N ARG A 708 16.68 5.45 -23.92
CA ARG A 708 16.48 6.90 -23.74
C ARG A 708 17.19 7.67 -24.86
N GLY A 709 16.54 8.70 -25.40
CA GLY A 709 17.00 9.51 -26.53
C GLY A 709 16.02 9.44 -27.71
N SER A 710 16.37 10.08 -28.83
CA SER A 710 15.62 9.97 -30.09
C SER A 710 15.55 8.50 -30.54
N GLY A 711 14.37 8.05 -30.95
CA GLY A 711 14.14 6.64 -31.35
C GLY A 711 14.02 5.64 -30.19
N ALA A 712 13.66 6.08 -28.98
CA ALA A 712 13.39 5.19 -27.85
C ALA A 712 12.40 4.06 -28.23
N GLY A 713 12.70 2.83 -27.82
CA GLY A 713 11.95 1.62 -28.18
C GLY A 713 12.41 0.94 -29.48
N GLN A 714 13.22 1.60 -30.32
CA GLN A 714 13.76 0.97 -31.54
C GLN A 714 14.87 -0.01 -31.21
N ARG A 715 14.91 -1.12 -31.97
CA ARG A 715 15.88 -2.20 -31.84
C ARG A 715 16.70 -2.36 -33.10
N TYR A 716 18.00 -2.62 -32.92
CA TYR A 716 18.94 -2.78 -34.02
C TYR A 716 19.72 -4.08 -33.85
N PRO A 717 19.69 -4.99 -34.84
CA PRO A 717 20.34 -6.28 -34.72
C PRO A 717 21.87 -6.13 -34.69
N LEU A 718 22.51 -6.95 -33.86
CA LEU A 718 23.94 -7.18 -33.84
C LEU A 718 24.21 -8.57 -34.46
N ARG A 719 25.09 -8.61 -35.46
CA ARG A 719 25.48 -9.83 -36.16
C ARG A 719 26.80 -10.35 -35.63
N LEU A 720 26.94 -11.67 -35.55
CA LEU A 720 28.21 -12.30 -35.24
C LEU A 720 29.24 -11.97 -36.33
N VAL A 721 30.44 -11.56 -35.91
CA VAL A 721 31.59 -11.45 -36.81
C VAL A 721 32.18 -12.86 -36.94
N PRO A 722 32.38 -13.41 -38.15
CA PRO A 722 32.99 -14.72 -38.32
C PRO A 722 34.37 -14.77 -37.66
N SER A 723 34.50 -15.54 -36.58
CA SER A 723 35.75 -15.77 -35.84
C SER A 723 35.70 -17.13 -35.14
N ALA A 724 36.87 -17.73 -34.90
CA ALA A 724 36.98 -19.05 -34.27
C ALA A 724 36.40 -19.12 -32.84
N ASP A 725 36.33 -17.98 -32.14
CA ASP A 725 35.90 -17.85 -30.74
C ASP A 725 34.46 -17.32 -30.57
N ARG A 726 33.78 -16.92 -31.66
CA ARG A 726 32.38 -16.44 -31.66
C ARG A 726 32.04 -15.42 -30.57
N SER A 727 33.02 -14.58 -30.21
CA SER A 727 32.95 -13.62 -29.10
C SER A 727 32.64 -12.20 -29.55
N ARG A 728 32.56 -11.97 -30.88
CA ARG A 728 32.48 -10.63 -31.47
C ARG A 728 31.17 -10.41 -32.20
N LEU A 729 30.50 -9.33 -31.84
CA LEU A 729 29.25 -8.87 -32.45
C LEU A 729 29.45 -7.50 -33.10
N THR A 730 28.74 -7.25 -34.19
CA THR A 730 28.72 -5.94 -34.85
C THR A 730 27.33 -5.58 -35.35
N GLY A 731 26.90 -4.34 -35.14
CA GLY A 731 25.63 -3.82 -35.65
C GLY A 731 25.75 -2.38 -36.11
N ARG A 732 24.72 -1.90 -36.80
CA ARG A 732 24.62 -0.51 -37.26
C ARG A 732 23.35 0.12 -36.71
N LEU A 733 23.50 1.35 -36.24
CA LEU A 733 22.47 2.20 -35.67
C LEU A 733 22.51 3.54 -36.45
N PRO A 734 21.41 4.01 -37.06
CA PRO A 734 21.42 5.34 -37.67
C PRO A 734 21.63 6.43 -36.59
N LEU A 735 22.22 7.56 -36.95
CA LEU A 735 22.24 8.74 -36.08
C LEU A 735 20.80 9.28 -35.93
N LEU A 736 20.13 8.84 -34.88
CA LEU A 736 18.74 9.16 -34.59
C LEU A 736 18.57 10.65 -34.26
N GLY A 737 17.67 11.35 -34.96
CA GLY A 737 17.32 12.74 -34.63
C GLY A 737 17.68 13.81 -35.67
N ARG A 738 18.11 13.47 -36.90
CA ARG A 738 18.36 14.49 -37.95
C ARG A 738 17.18 15.43 -38.25
N ALA A 739 15.94 15.02 -37.98
CA ALA A 739 14.72 15.72 -38.43
C ALA A 739 14.24 16.89 -37.53
N GLU A 740 14.73 17.01 -36.29
CA GLU A 740 14.19 18.01 -35.33
C GLU A 740 15.12 19.22 -35.10
N PHE A 741 16.31 19.25 -35.69
CA PHE A 741 17.30 20.27 -35.37
C PHE A 741 17.25 21.46 -36.33
N GLY A 742 16.24 22.31 -36.13
CA GLY A 742 16.22 23.67 -36.64
C GLY A 742 17.33 24.51 -35.98
N GLY A 743 18.38 24.82 -36.74
CA GLY A 743 19.08 26.10 -36.66
C GLY A 743 20.04 26.43 -35.49
N VAL A 744 20.22 25.61 -34.45
CA VAL A 744 21.11 25.97 -33.33
C VAL A 744 22.52 25.33 -33.45
N PRO A 745 23.63 26.10 -33.42
CA PRO A 745 24.99 25.59 -33.44
C PRO A 745 25.38 24.91 -32.11
N GLY A 746 25.95 23.69 -32.18
CA GLY A 746 26.57 22.99 -31.06
C GLY A 746 25.62 22.08 -30.27
N LEU A 747 25.35 20.87 -30.78
CA LEU A 747 24.49 19.89 -30.09
C LEU A 747 25.20 18.56 -29.84
N ARG A 748 25.10 18.11 -28.58
CA ARG A 748 25.57 16.82 -28.07
C ARG A 748 24.37 15.87 -28.00
N ALA A 749 24.33 14.86 -28.86
CA ALA A 749 23.30 13.82 -28.81
C ALA A 749 23.72 12.72 -27.83
N THR A 750 22.80 12.26 -26.99
CA THR A 750 23.08 11.19 -26.03
C THR A 750 21.96 10.18 -26.02
N TRP A 751 22.31 8.92 -26.27
CA TRP A 751 21.42 7.77 -26.15
C TRP A 751 21.83 6.90 -24.98
N ARG A 752 20.85 6.24 -24.39
CA ARG A 752 21.06 5.11 -23.49
C ARG A 752 20.63 3.85 -24.21
N LEU A 753 21.58 2.97 -24.44
CA LEU A 753 21.42 1.74 -25.20
C LEU A 753 21.45 0.54 -24.28
N ARG A 754 20.66 -0.49 -24.59
CA ARG A 754 20.60 -1.74 -23.83
C ARG A 754 20.97 -2.90 -24.73
N LEU A 755 21.99 -3.66 -24.33
CA LEU A 755 22.35 -4.90 -25.01
C LEU A 755 21.32 -5.98 -24.67
N LEU A 756 20.81 -6.62 -25.70
CA LEU A 756 19.89 -7.74 -25.60
C LEU A 756 20.50 -8.97 -26.27
N VAL A 757 20.42 -10.11 -25.61
CA VAL A 757 20.83 -11.41 -26.15
C VAL A 757 19.77 -12.44 -25.78
N GLY A 758 19.47 -13.30 -26.72
CA GLY A 758 18.54 -14.40 -26.51
C GLY A 758 18.37 -15.20 -27.79
N PRO A 759 17.50 -16.20 -27.79
CA PRO A 759 17.14 -16.88 -29.02
C PRO A 759 16.39 -15.96 -30.01
N PRO A 760 16.16 -16.41 -31.25
CA PRO A 760 15.54 -15.58 -32.28
C PRO A 760 14.13 -15.09 -31.90
N GLY A 761 13.87 -13.79 -32.08
CA GLY A 761 12.60 -13.15 -31.70
C GLY A 761 12.48 -12.76 -30.22
N ALA A 762 13.51 -13.04 -29.43
CA ALA A 762 13.31 -13.42 -28.05
C ALA A 762 14.41 -12.94 -27.11
N LEU A 763 14.70 -11.64 -27.22
CA LEU A 763 15.90 -11.06 -26.68
C LEU A 763 15.73 -10.64 -25.21
N GLY A 764 16.56 -11.21 -24.34
CA GLY A 764 16.64 -10.87 -22.92
C GLY A 764 17.70 -9.79 -22.65
N ARG A 765 17.50 -9.01 -21.59
CA ARG A 765 18.46 -8.00 -21.15
C ARG A 765 19.72 -8.66 -20.57
N VAL A 766 20.90 -8.23 -21.02
CA VAL A 766 22.17 -8.57 -20.38
C VAL A 766 22.30 -7.84 -19.04
N GLY A 767 22.69 -8.57 -17.98
CA GLY A 767 22.74 -8.06 -16.61
C GLY A 767 23.75 -6.94 -16.38
N ALA A 768 23.53 -6.11 -15.36
CA ALA A 768 24.36 -4.93 -15.10
C ALA A 768 25.80 -5.24 -14.70
N LYS A 769 26.02 -6.34 -13.95
CA LYS A 769 27.36 -6.78 -13.54
C LYS A 769 28.24 -7.19 -14.73
N SER A 770 27.59 -7.60 -15.82
CA SER A 770 28.26 -8.12 -17.00
C SER A 770 28.73 -7.05 -17.99
N VAL A 771 28.31 -5.80 -17.81
CA VAL A 771 28.79 -4.68 -18.62
C VAL A 771 29.77 -3.85 -17.78
N PRO A 772 31.09 -3.92 -18.02
CA PRO A 772 32.09 -3.29 -17.19
C PRO A 772 31.93 -1.77 -17.20
N LEU A 773 32.23 -1.14 -16.07
CA LEU A 773 32.11 0.32 -15.90
C LEU A 773 33.00 1.11 -16.86
N ARG A 774 34.11 0.53 -17.34
CA ARG A 774 35.12 1.18 -18.20
C ARG A 774 35.08 0.70 -19.65
N THR A 775 34.06 1.06 -20.41
CA THR A 775 34.01 0.87 -21.88
C THR A 775 34.30 2.16 -22.68
N ALA A 776 34.88 3.17 -22.04
CA ALA A 776 35.08 4.49 -22.64
C ALA A 776 36.28 4.55 -23.60
N ARG A 777 36.00 4.88 -24.86
CA ARG A 777 36.99 5.36 -25.82
C ARG A 777 36.49 6.65 -26.46
N ARG A 778 37.40 7.59 -26.69
CA ARG A 778 37.17 8.84 -27.42
C ARG A 778 37.79 8.69 -28.79
N TRP A 779 36.97 8.79 -29.84
CA TRP A 779 37.46 8.82 -31.21
C TRP A 779 37.38 10.25 -31.73
N ALA A 780 38.49 10.80 -32.21
CA ALA A 780 38.46 11.94 -33.11
C ALA A 780 38.33 11.39 -34.54
N HIS A 781 37.41 11.89 -35.36
CA HIS A 781 37.55 12.06 -36.82
C HIS A 781 36.19 12.23 -37.52
N GLY A 782 36.15 13.09 -38.54
CA GLY A 782 35.09 13.21 -39.55
C GLY A 782 34.48 14.62 -39.65
N PRO A 783 34.11 15.11 -40.85
CA PRO A 783 33.57 16.46 -41.04
C PRO A 783 32.18 16.68 -40.40
N TYR A 784 31.50 15.63 -39.93
CA TYR A 784 30.14 15.69 -39.37
C TYR A 784 29.97 15.03 -38.00
N VAL A 785 30.96 14.34 -37.45
CA VAL A 785 30.90 13.74 -36.10
C VAL A 785 32.28 13.89 -35.49
N ARG A 786 32.46 14.86 -34.59
CA ARG A 786 33.77 15.18 -34.01
C ARG A 786 34.21 14.16 -32.98
N SER A 787 33.30 13.68 -32.13
CA SER A 787 33.60 12.58 -31.22
C SER A 787 32.41 11.71 -30.87
N VAL A 788 32.67 10.44 -30.62
CA VAL A 788 31.72 9.48 -30.04
C VAL A 788 32.36 8.93 -28.78
N THR A 789 31.55 8.70 -27.74
CA THR A 789 31.97 8.08 -26.48
C THR A 789 30.89 7.10 -26.03
N ALA A 790 31.31 5.95 -25.53
CA ALA A 790 30.43 4.96 -24.92
C ALA A 790 30.82 4.78 -23.46
N SER A 791 29.89 4.84 -22.52
CA SER A 791 30.18 4.58 -21.10
C SER A 791 29.08 3.74 -20.48
N SER A 792 29.43 2.75 -19.67
CA SER A 792 28.43 2.01 -18.90
C SER A 792 27.76 2.92 -17.87
N VAL A 793 26.47 2.72 -17.66
CA VAL A 793 25.67 3.32 -16.60
C VAL A 793 25.43 2.21 -15.59
N GLY A 794 25.60 2.47 -14.28
CA GLY A 794 25.48 1.47 -13.20
C GLY A 794 24.17 0.67 -13.13
N SER A 795 23.22 0.96 -14.02
CA SER A 795 22.05 0.15 -14.33
C SER A 795 22.30 -1.05 -15.23
N GLY A 796 23.43 -1.17 -15.92
CA GLY A 796 23.67 -2.19 -16.97
C GLY A 796 23.32 -1.78 -18.40
N ASP A 797 23.25 -0.46 -18.65
CA ASP A 797 22.99 0.09 -19.99
C ASP A 797 24.24 0.87 -20.45
N VAL A 798 24.44 1.00 -21.76
CA VAL A 798 25.55 1.76 -22.34
C VAL A 798 25.06 3.14 -22.77
N LYS A 799 25.59 4.20 -22.15
CA LYS A 799 25.40 5.58 -22.59
C LYS A 799 26.31 5.85 -23.79
N VAL A 800 25.72 6.16 -24.93
CA VAL A 800 26.44 6.61 -26.12
C VAL A 800 26.22 8.11 -26.26
N THR A 801 27.30 8.88 -26.20
CA THR A 801 27.30 10.31 -26.47
C THR A 801 28.04 10.57 -27.78
N VAL A 802 27.40 11.30 -28.68
CA VAL A 802 28.03 11.88 -29.87
C VAL A 802 28.10 13.41 -29.70
N ALA A 803 29.25 14.01 -30.02
CA ALA A 803 29.46 15.45 -29.95
C ALA A 803 29.97 16.02 -31.29
N ASP A 804 29.40 17.18 -31.66
CA ASP A 804 29.71 18.08 -32.77
C ASP A 804 29.43 17.54 -34.19
N VAL A 805 28.24 17.87 -34.70
CA VAL A 805 27.81 17.71 -36.11
C VAL A 805 27.77 19.09 -36.74
N HIS A 806 28.82 19.51 -37.47
CA HIS A 806 28.88 20.86 -38.04
C HIS A 806 28.90 20.93 -39.57
N THR A 807 27.86 21.60 -40.08
CA THR A 807 27.63 22.06 -41.46
C THR A 807 28.16 23.49 -41.67
N VAL A 808 29.36 23.83 -41.17
CA VAL A 808 29.91 25.19 -41.39
C VAL A 808 30.82 25.24 -42.63
N GLU A 809 31.44 24.12 -43.02
CA GLU A 809 32.31 24.08 -44.21
C GLU A 809 31.54 23.86 -45.53
N ALA A 810 30.38 23.22 -45.51
CA ALA A 810 29.59 23.04 -46.74
C ALA A 810 28.94 24.35 -47.20
N LEU A 811 28.60 25.26 -46.28
CA LEU A 811 28.10 26.60 -46.61
C LEU A 811 29.23 27.55 -47.06
N ARG A 812 30.44 27.43 -46.49
CA ARG A 812 31.62 28.18 -46.97
C ARG A 812 32.12 27.77 -48.36
N ARG A 813 31.71 26.60 -48.88
CA ARG A 813 31.95 26.18 -50.27
C ARG A 813 30.80 26.55 -51.22
N ARG A 814 29.72 27.15 -50.71
CA ARG A 814 28.54 27.60 -51.48
C ARG A 814 28.38 29.12 -51.50
N LEU A 815 29.06 29.85 -50.62
CA LEU A 815 29.71 31.12 -50.97
C LEU A 815 30.86 30.81 -51.93
#